data_AF-A0A7K4H7M8-F1
#
_entry.id   AF-A0A7K4H7M8-F1
#
_cell.length_a   1.000
_cell.length_b   1.000
_cell.length_c   1.000
_cell.angle_alpha   90.00
_cell.angle_beta   90.00
_cell.angle_gamma   90.00
#
_symmetry.space_group_name_H-M   'P 1'
#
loop_
_entity.id
_entity.type
_entity.pdbx_description
1 polymer ?
#
loop_
_entity_poly.entity_id
_entity_poly.type
_entity_poly.pdbx_seq_one_letter_code
_entity_poly.pdbx_strand_id
1 'polypeptide(L)'
;MIQTGLQSKIKVQELIESQLPNFIFDDSPNAVEFLKQYYISQEYQGGPIDISDNIDEYLKLSNLNDSIIFDDATLTGAINNEDTAIEVSSTKGFPNKYGLLKINDEIITYTGITTNSFTGCIRGFSGVTNYHQDLNREELVFSTSTASEHSDKSSIQNLSTLFLKDFYKKLKFTFAPGFENISLTKGLDVGNFIRRVRDFYKSKGTEESVRILFKVIFGEDASVVNLENYLIKPSSANYLRREIFVAESISGNPLNIKGQTIFKSTDLNTNASISEIEPFSANGKTYYTLQIYIGSNLESSVQGNFAITPNTKLSESVSVGSSILNVDSTLDFPEFGTLTSGNSSINYTGKTINQFFGCTGVNNIDATSNIISSDTYFSYEDGDTSKKVELILHGKIDNIIQESDEFIVGEGDKFTIKNIGDKINNTGKNWKEIFANSFIYNTTTRYEILDNNNITLSSTIDRSSLKIGDEVEILERNSEISAHSINQSAYIQTIDFNNNSLGLKNTPSLDQNKKYDIRRKLNKANSSGYNFESSSLLSDVTNLYTDNDEYAYVASNSFPSEIRSDFTDLNNKIIENYRFDVSETIKSTSINSISNLTDFDSDKQLYSTITVESLPFITGDKILYDPESEPLIGLNAGSYYIENLGNQKFKLYKSLSFIESGLCETFFIPPSGVGNDRFILFSQSDEVFGIQKLLRKIPLEKNIKNSSGQNTLPGKTGILINGVEINNYKSEDVIYYGPIQDVNIISSGENYDVINPPLVEVSVGLGSTAKINPVVSGSFEKVYVDSQNYNIDQIVSVDIIGGNGLGASIEPVLIKRSREVSFNSNEVPLGGGVNVTTNQILFLEEHNFSNGEEIIYDPLNNSPIKISVGSTFIDLPKNSSYFAQVDNNKSITLYNSLEDQISKVNPVGIFSGSFGDHKFSTLSLKKQVAFVKVIEG
;
A
#
# COMPACT_ATOMS: atom_id res chain seq x y z
N MET A 1 51.22 23.30 -15.35
CA MET A 1 52.49 22.61 -15.67
C MET A 1 53.36 22.66 -14.43
N ILE A 2 53.33 21.61 -13.60
CA ILE A 2 54.24 21.45 -12.47
C ILE A 2 55.45 20.69 -13.02
N GLN A 3 56.62 21.30 -12.94
CA GLN A 3 57.88 20.77 -13.44
C GLN A 3 58.30 19.60 -12.52
N THR A 4 57.83 18.39 -12.80
CA THR A 4 58.24 17.17 -12.09
C THR A 4 59.43 16.55 -12.82
N GLY A 5 60.63 17.03 -12.53
CA GLY A 5 61.87 16.49 -13.06
C GLY A 5 63.07 17.31 -12.61
N LEU A 6 64.19 16.63 -12.33
CA LEU A 6 65.48 17.28 -12.05
C LEU A 6 65.80 18.23 -13.21
N GLN A 7 66.17 19.49 -12.91
CA GLN A 7 66.53 20.45 -13.95
C GLN A 7 67.84 20.00 -14.61
N SER A 8 67.80 19.73 -15.92
CA SER A 8 68.98 19.29 -16.66
C SER A 8 69.87 20.50 -17.02
N LYS A 9 71.11 20.51 -16.52
CA LYS A 9 72.18 21.39 -17.01
C LYS A 9 72.58 20.97 -18.44
N ILE A 10 73.24 21.88 -19.19
CA ILE A 10 73.69 21.60 -20.57
C ILE A 10 74.62 20.39 -20.55
N LYS A 11 74.29 19.36 -21.34
CA LYS A 11 75.03 18.10 -21.39
C LYS A 11 76.22 18.19 -22.35
N VAL A 12 77.36 17.61 -21.98
CA VAL A 12 78.58 17.61 -22.79
C VAL A 12 78.32 16.95 -24.14
N GLN A 13 77.49 15.90 -24.20
CA GLN A 13 77.12 15.22 -25.44
C GLN A 13 76.60 16.17 -26.55
N GLU A 14 75.93 17.27 -26.17
CA GLU A 14 75.32 18.23 -27.10
C GLU A 14 76.36 19.22 -27.66
N LEU A 15 77.52 19.33 -27.01
CA LEU A 15 78.59 20.27 -27.37
C LEU A 15 79.72 19.60 -28.18
N ILE A 16 79.85 18.28 -28.15
CA ILE A 16 80.99 17.53 -28.76
C ILE A 16 81.20 17.86 -30.24
N GLU A 17 80.13 17.93 -31.04
CA GLU A 17 80.22 18.26 -32.47
C GLU A 17 80.84 19.64 -32.74
N SER A 18 80.65 20.58 -31.82
CA SER A 18 81.15 21.96 -31.96
C SER A 18 82.58 22.15 -31.42
N GLN A 19 83.11 21.18 -30.65
CA GLN A 19 84.37 21.31 -29.92
C GLN A 19 85.52 20.50 -30.55
N LEU A 20 85.25 19.62 -31.51
CA LEU A 20 86.26 18.78 -32.16
C LEU A 20 86.83 19.45 -33.43
N PRO A 21 88.16 19.41 -33.68
CA PRO A 21 88.76 19.91 -34.92
C PRO A 21 88.40 19.06 -36.15
N ASN A 22 88.27 19.69 -37.33
CA ASN A 22 87.85 19.05 -38.58
C ASN A 22 88.67 17.81 -38.99
N PHE A 23 89.97 17.75 -38.68
CA PHE A 23 90.80 16.59 -39.08
C PHE A 23 90.35 15.27 -38.44
N ILE A 24 89.70 15.30 -37.26
CA ILE A 24 89.17 14.10 -36.60
C ILE A 24 87.97 13.54 -37.37
N PHE A 25 87.17 14.42 -38.00
CA PHE A 25 86.03 14.02 -38.83
C PHE A 25 86.48 13.29 -40.10
N ASP A 26 87.62 13.70 -40.67
CA ASP A 26 88.14 13.13 -41.92
C ASP A 26 88.88 11.79 -41.68
N ASP A 27 89.70 11.69 -40.63
CA ASP A 27 90.52 10.49 -40.34
C ASP A 27 89.72 9.37 -39.64
N SER A 28 88.65 9.69 -38.91
CA SER A 28 87.87 8.73 -38.15
C SER A 28 86.40 9.13 -38.06
N PRO A 29 85.59 8.79 -39.08
CA PRO A 29 84.19 9.21 -39.19
C PRO A 29 83.33 8.85 -37.96
N ASN A 30 83.66 7.74 -37.29
CA ASN A 30 82.90 7.25 -36.13
C ASN A 30 83.38 7.80 -34.78
N ALA A 31 84.46 8.60 -34.72
CA ALA A 31 85.01 9.07 -33.45
C ALA A 31 84.07 10.03 -32.71
N VAL A 32 83.36 10.89 -33.46
CA VAL A 32 82.36 11.82 -32.91
C VAL A 32 81.19 11.06 -32.31
N GLU A 33 80.67 10.08 -33.05
CA GLU A 33 79.56 9.25 -32.58
C GLU A 33 79.97 8.41 -31.37
N PHE A 34 81.19 7.86 -31.36
CA PHE A 34 81.73 7.16 -30.19
C PHE A 34 81.80 8.06 -28.95
N LEU A 35 82.33 9.29 -29.08
CA LEU A 35 82.40 10.24 -27.96
C LEU A 35 81.00 10.65 -27.49
N LYS A 36 80.05 10.88 -28.41
CA LYS A 36 78.64 11.12 -28.06
C LYS A 36 78.05 9.96 -27.27
N GLN A 37 78.22 8.72 -27.73
CA GLN A 37 77.72 7.54 -27.02
C GLN A 37 78.41 7.34 -25.66
N TYR A 38 79.71 7.64 -25.54
CA TYR A 38 80.43 7.62 -24.27
C TYR A 38 79.81 8.59 -23.26
N TYR A 39 79.59 9.86 -23.63
CA TYR A 39 78.97 10.82 -22.72
C TYR A 39 77.49 10.50 -22.44
N ILE A 40 76.72 10.01 -23.42
CA ILE A 40 75.36 9.48 -23.18
C ILE A 40 75.38 8.41 -22.09
N SER A 41 76.37 7.51 -22.10
CA SER A 41 76.53 6.45 -21.09
C SER A 41 76.89 6.95 -19.68
N GLN A 42 77.26 8.23 -19.51
CA GLN A 42 77.65 8.80 -18.22
C GLN A 42 76.71 9.91 -17.73
N GLU A 43 76.04 10.61 -18.66
CA GLU A 43 75.15 11.76 -18.43
C GLU A 43 73.66 11.39 -18.41
N TYR A 44 73.33 10.10 -18.43
CA TYR A 44 71.95 9.67 -18.18
C TYR A 44 71.56 9.95 -16.72
N GLN A 45 70.26 10.08 -16.46
CA GLN A 45 69.79 10.45 -15.12
C GLN A 45 70.13 9.35 -14.10
N GLY A 46 70.91 9.70 -13.07
CA GLY A 46 71.48 8.75 -12.11
C GLY A 46 72.83 8.14 -12.51
N GLY A 47 73.42 8.59 -13.62
CA GLY A 47 74.79 8.29 -14.00
C GLY A 47 75.82 9.08 -13.17
N PRO A 48 77.11 8.68 -13.19
CA PRO A 48 78.13 9.31 -12.36
C PRO A 48 78.32 10.81 -12.60
N ILE A 49 78.30 11.25 -13.87
CA ILE A 49 78.47 12.67 -14.23
C ILE A 49 77.22 13.46 -13.83
N ASP A 50 76.04 12.92 -14.12
CA ASP A 50 74.76 13.58 -13.78
C ASP A 50 74.59 13.80 -12.27
N ILE A 51 74.92 12.79 -11.44
CA ILE A 51 74.88 12.92 -9.98
C ILE A 51 75.88 13.96 -9.49
N SER A 52 77.09 13.98 -10.05
CA SER A 52 78.15 14.94 -9.69
C SER A 52 77.72 16.38 -10.01
N ASP A 53 77.22 16.60 -11.22
CA ASP A 53 76.88 17.95 -11.70
C ASP A 53 75.58 18.46 -11.10
N ASN A 54 74.62 17.58 -10.78
CA ASN A 54 73.29 17.94 -10.27
C ASN A 54 73.06 17.54 -8.81
N ILE A 55 74.12 17.36 -8.00
CA ILE A 55 74.03 16.90 -6.61
C ILE A 55 73.08 17.78 -5.76
N ASP A 56 73.01 19.08 -6.06
CA ASP A 56 72.14 20.03 -5.39
C ASP A 56 70.65 19.74 -5.62
N GLU A 57 70.27 19.29 -6.82
CA GLU A 57 68.91 18.85 -7.13
C GLU A 57 68.59 17.51 -6.46
N TYR A 58 69.54 16.57 -6.45
CA TYR A 58 69.38 15.27 -5.80
C TYR A 58 69.22 15.36 -4.26
N LEU A 59 69.77 16.40 -3.62
CA LEU A 59 69.65 16.64 -2.19
C LEU A 59 68.31 17.28 -1.76
N LYS A 60 67.52 17.83 -2.70
CA LYS A 60 66.24 18.48 -2.36
C LYS A 60 65.21 17.45 -1.92
N LEU A 61 64.71 17.61 -0.69
CA LEU A 61 63.67 16.76 -0.10
C LEU A 61 62.35 16.74 -0.91
N SER A 62 62.08 17.77 -1.73
CA SER A 62 60.92 17.82 -2.63
C SER A 62 60.98 16.81 -3.78
N ASN A 63 62.16 16.24 -4.06
CA ASN A 63 62.34 15.25 -5.11
C ASN A 63 62.16 13.81 -4.58
N LEU A 64 61.93 13.65 -3.27
CA LEU A 64 61.62 12.37 -2.62
C LEU A 64 60.11 12.12 -2.63
N ASN A 65 59.55 11.96 -3.83
CA ASN A 65 58.14 11.62 -4.02
C ASN A 65 57.92 10.11 -3.97
N ASP A 66 56.71 9.68 -3.60
CA ASP A 66 56.36 8.27 -3.48
C ASP A 66 56.66 7.44 -4.73
N SER A 67 56.39 7.98 -5.92
CA SER A 67 56.64 7.28 -7.19
C SER A 67 58.12 7.04 -7.52
N ILE A 68 59.03 7.70 -6.81
CA ILE A 68 60.49 7.55 -6.95
C ILE A 68 61.03 6.54 -5.92
N ILE A 69 60.40 6.51 -4.74
CA ILE A 69 60.78 5.67 -3.60
C ILE A 69 60.19 4.26 -3.74
N PHE A 70 58.92 4.15 -4.12
CA PHE A 70 58.18 2.90 -4.26
C PHE A 70 58.10 2.52 -5.74
N ASP A 71 58.67 1.36 -6.09
CA ASP A 71 58.62 0.78 -7.44
C ASP A 71 57.22 0.18 -7.70
N ASP A 72 56.29 1.04 -8.13
CA ASP A 72 54.87 0.69 -8.26
C ASP A 72 54.43 0.40 -9.71
N ALA A 73 55.34 0.48 -10.66
CA ALA A 73 55.05 0.18 -12.06
C ALA A 73 54.98 -1.33 -12.28
N THR A 74 53.95 -1.77 -13.01
CA THR A 74 53.75 -3.16 -13.43
C THR A 74 53.48 -3.21 -14.91
N LEU A 75 53.84 -4.31 -15.57
CA LEU A 75 53.41 -4.57 -16.94
C LEU A 75 51.88 -4.64 -17.03
N THR A 76 51.31 -4.10 -18.12
CA THR A 76 49.87 -4.21 -18.44
C THR A 76 49.56 -5.33 -19.44
N GLY A 77 50.59 -6.03 -19.92
CA GLY A 77 50.50 -7.21 -20.77
C GLY A 77 51.82 -7.99 -20.74
N ALA A 78 51.80 -9.24 -21.19
CA ALA A 78 53.03 -10.03 -21.34
C ALA A 78 53.89 -9.46 -22.49
N ILE A 79 55.22 -9.53 -22.34
CA ILE A 79 56.19 -9.04 -23.34
C ILE A 79 57.15 -10.14 -23.77
N ASN A 80 57.48 -10.13 -25.06
CA ASN A 80 58.41 -11.06 -25.72
C ASN A 80 59.81 -10.43 -25.85
N ASN A 81 60.84 -11.27 -25.99
CA ASN A 81 62.26 -10.88 -26.07
C ASN A 81 62.63 -9.86 -27.18
N GLU A 82 61.75 -9.62 -28.16
CA GLU A 82 61.95 -8.67 -29.28
C GLU A 82 61.17 -7.35 -29.14
N ASP A 83 60.31 -7.21 -28.13
CA ASP A 83 59.44 -6.03 -28.01
C ASP A 83 60.24 -4.75 -27.74
N THR A 84 60.10 -3.76 -28.63
CA THR A 84 60.75 -2.45 -28.54
C THR A 84 59.91 -1.39 -27.82
N ALA A 85 58.67 -1.72 -27.46
CA ALA A 85 57.76 -0.87 -26.70
C ALA A 85 57.12 -1.68 -25.57
N ILE A 86 57.18 -1.16 -24.34
CA ILE A 86 56.70 -1.87 -23.14
C ILE A 86 55.60 -1.02 -22.50
N GLU A 87 54.38 -1.57 -22.45
CA GLU A 87 53.21 -0.95 -21.83
C GLU A 87 53.14 -1.26 -20.33
N VAL A 88 52.92 -0.22 -19.52
CA VAL A 88 53.03 -0.27 -18.05
C VAL A 88 51.92 0.54 -17.38
N SER A 89 51.68 0.23 -16.11
CA SER A 89 50.66 0.92 -15.31
C SER A 89 50.93 2.42 -15.11
N SER A 90 52.20 2.82 -15.07
CA SER A 90 52.64 4.22 -14.95
C SER A 90 54.14 4.35 -15.24
N THR A 91 54.55 5.41 -15.93
CA THR A 91 55.97 5.80 -16.11
C THR A 91 56.44 6.88 -15.13
N LYS A 92 55.60 7.29 -14.17
CA LYS A 92 55.98 8.28 -13.16
C LYS A 92 57.18 7.81 -12.33
N GLY A 93 58.16 8.70 -12.14
CA GLY A 93 59.40 8.42 -11.41
C GLY A 93 60.56 7.97 -12.32
N PHE A 94 60.30 7.61 -13.57
CA PHE A 94 61.33 7.21 -14.53
C PHE A 94 61.90 8.43 -15.30
N PRO A 95 63.19 8.42 -15.66
CA PRO A 95 63.78 9.44 -16.53
C PRO A 95 63.09 9.54 -17.89
N ASN A 96 63.06 10.74 -18.49
CA ASN A 96 62.42 10.93 -19.80
C ASN A 96 63.14 10.20 -20.96
N LYS A 97 64.46 9.99 -20.85
CA LYS A 97 65.31 9.33 -21.85
C LYS A 97 66.45 8.58 -21.16
N TYR A 98 66.85 7.44 -21.73
CA TYR A 98 67.99 6.62 -21.27
C TYR A 98 67.93 6.25 -19.78
N GLY A 99 66.72 5.98 -19.28
CA GLY A 99 66.56 5.41 -17.94
C GLY A 99 66.88 3.92 -17.92
N LEU A 100 67.10 3.37 -16.73
CA LEU A 100 67.33 1.95 -16.48
C LEU A 100 66.17 1.41 -15.66
N LEU A 101 65.52 0.37 -16.17
CA LEU A 101 64.49 -0.39 -15.47
C LEU A 101 64.90 -1.86 -15.40
N LYS A 102 64.44 -2.56 -14.37
CA LYS A 102 64.67 -3.98 -14.17
C LYS A 102 63.37 -4.73 -14.01
N ILE A 103 63.19 -5.81 -14.77
CA ILE A 103 62.05 -6.72 -14.70
C ILE A 103 62.62 -8.12 -14.45
N ASN A 104 62.25 -8.76 -13.34
CA ASN A 104 62.88 -10.00 -12.88
C ASN A 104 64.41 -9.85 -12.84
N ASP A 105 65.14 -10.56 -13.70
CA ASP A 105 66.60 -10.50 -13.81
C ASP A 105 67.10 -9.70 -15.03
N GLU A 106 66.20 -9.13 -15.83
CA GLU A 106 66.57 -8.35 -17.01
C GLU A 106 66.64 -6.85 -16.73
N ILE A 107 67.68 -6.20 -17.25
CA ILE A 107 67.83 -4.76 -17.27
C ILE A 107 67.53 -4.24 -18.67
N ILE A 108 66.70 -3.22 -18.76
CA ILE A 108 66.26 -2.62 -20.03
C ILE A 108 66.53 -1.11 -19.96
N THR A 109 67.08 -0.55 -21.03
CA THR A 109 67.13 0.90 -21.23
C THR A 109 66.18 1.33 -22.33
N TYR A 110 65.76 2.60 -22.36
CA TYR A 110 64.79 3.09 -23.34
C TYR A 110 65.15 4.48 -23.82
N THR A 111 64.70 4.83 -25.03
CA THR A 111 65.00 6.14 -25.65
C THR A 111 63.96 7.22 -25.35
N GLY A 112 62.74 6.84 -24.96
CA GLY A 112 61.68 7.77 -24.56
C GLY A 112 60.54 7.12 -23.77
N ILE A 113 59.71 7.94 -23.12
CA ILE A 113 58.51 7.50 -22.38
C ILE A 113 57.25 8.26 -22.81
N THR A 114 56.10 7.60 -22.70
CA THR A 114 54.77 8.23 -22.63
C THR A 114 54.26 8.21 -21.20
N THR A 115 52.98 8.50 -20.93
CA THR A 115 52.42 8.37 -19.57
C THR A 115 52.38 6.92 -19.07
N ASN A 116 52.22 5.95 -19.98
CA ASN A 116 51.99 4.55 -19.65
C ASN A 116 52.86 3.57 -20.48
N SER A 117 53.87 4.05 -21.21
CA SER A 117 54.73 3.15 -21.99
C SER A 117 56.17 3.63 -22.14
N PHE A 118 57.10 2.67 -22.22
CA PHE A 118 58.50 2.88 -22.57
C PHE A 118 58.69 2.59 -24.07
N THR A 119 59.40 3.47 -24.78
CA THR A 119 59.57 3.42 -26.23
C THR A 119 61.03 3.34 -26.64
N GLY A 120 61.31 2.58 -27.70
CA GLY A 120 62.68 2.28 -28.13
C GLY A 120 63.46 1.57 -27.04
N CYS A 121 62.88 0.50 -26.49
CA CYS A 121 63.48 -0.31 -25.44
C CYS A 121 64.63 -1.16 -26.01
N ILE A 122 65.80 -1.05 -25.39
CA ILE A 122 66.99 -1.85 -25.64
C ILE A 122 67.12 -2.84 -24.49
N ARG A 123 66.94 -4.11 -24.83
CA ARG A 123 66.81 -5.24 -23.90
C ARG A 123 68.15 -5.91 -23.61
N GLY A 124 68.28 -6.59 -22.47
CA GLY A 124 69.53 -7.23 -22.06
C GLY A 124 70.68 -6.24 -21.84
N PHE A 125 70.38 -5.10 -21.20
CA PHE A 125 71.37 -4.05 -20.92
C PHE A 125 72.23 -4.41 -19.70
N SER A 126 73.32 -3.66 -19.51
CA SER A 126 74.23 -3.81 -18.37
C SER A 126 74.24 -2.54 -17.53
N GLY A 127 74.11 -2.67 -16.21
CA GLY A 127 74.00 -1.51 -15.35
C GLY A 127 74.21 -1.83 -13.87
N VAL A 128 74.26 -0.76 -13.07
CA VAL A 128 74.34 -0.86 -11.61
C VAL A 128 72.97 -1.26 -11.08
N THR A 129 72.91 -2.34 -10.32
CA THR A 129 71.67 -2.80 -9.68
C THR A 129 71.62 -2.50 -8.19
N ASN A 130 72.78 -2.28 -7.56
CA ASN A 130 72.87 -1.92 -6.15
C ASN A 130 74.18 -1.17 -5.86
N TYR A 131 74.19 -0.23 -4.90
CA TYR A 131 75.41 0.45 -4.46
C TYR A 131 76.15 -0.26 -3.33
N HIS A 132 75.57 -1.33 -2.79
CA HIS A 132 76.14 -2.07 -1.68
C HIS A 132 76.16 -3.56 -2.00
N GLN A 133 77.35 -4.12 -2.23
CA GLN A 133 77.54 -5.57 -2.35
C GLN A 133 77.39 -6.27 -0.99
N ASP A 134 76.83 -7.47 -1.00
CA ASP A 134 76.75 -8.30 0.20
C ASP A 134 78.16 -8.61 0.71
N LEU A 135 78.39 -8.37 2.02
CA LEU A 135 79.67 -8.47 2.72
C LEU A 135 80.72 -7.39 2.39
N ASN A 136 80.56 -6.61 1.32
CA ASN A 136 81.43 -5.49 0.93
C ASN A 136 80.60 -4.22 0.63
N ARG A 137 80.16 -3.51 1.68
CA ARG A 137 79.25 -2.35 1.52
C ARG A 137 79.83 -1.15 0.78
N GLU A 138 81.13 -1.10 0.51
CA GLU A 138 81.78 0.00 -0.23
C GLU A 138 81.84 -0.23 -1.74
N GLU A 139 81.51 -1.45 -2.21
CA GLU A 139 81.55 -1.81 -3.63
C GLU A 139 80.14 -1.80 -4.24
N LEU A 140 80.02 -1.24 -5.46
CA LEU A 140 78.79 -1.26 -6.24
C LEU A 140 78.65 -2.58 -7.01
N VAL A 141 77.41 -3.03 -7.18
CA VAL A 141 77.06 -4.25 -7.91
C VAL A 141 76.70 -3.88 -9.35
N PHE A 142 77.59 -4.22 -10.27
CA PHE A 142 77.35 -4.11 -11.71
C PHE A 142 76.93 -5.47 -12.26
N SER A 143 75.80 -5.51 -12.97
CA SER A 143 75.24 -6.75 -13.52
C SER A 143 74.92 -6.61 -15.00
N THR A 144 75.23 -7.65 -15.76
CA THR A 144 74.88 -7.80 -17.17
C THR A 144 73.66 -8.69 -17.30
N SER A 145 72.72 -8.36 -18.18
CA SER A 145 71.49 -9.14 -18.39
C SER A 145 71.30 -9.57 -19.85
N THR A 146 70.38 -10.50 -20.10
CA THR A 146 69.97 -10.94 -21.45
C THR A 146 68.47 -10.76 -21.62
N ALA A 147 68.02 -10.53 -22.86
CA ALA A 147 66.59 -10.39 -23.17
C ALA A 147 65.79 -11.66 -22.84
N SER A 148 64.68 -11.51 -22.10
CA SER A 148 63.81 -12.59 -21.61
C SER A 148 62.33 -12.31 -21.92
N GLU A 149 61.47 -13.32 -21.84
CA GLU A 149 60.02 -13.09 -21.82
C GLU A 149 59.56 -12.76 -20.40
N HIS A 150 58.54 -11.90 -20.25
CA HIS A 150 57.94 -11.57 -18.96
C HIS A 150 56.42 -11.68 -19.01
N SER A 151 55.83 -12.26 -17.96
CA SER A 151 54.38 -12.39 -17.81
C SER A 151 53.70 -11.05 -17.51
N ASP A 152 52.42 -10.96 -17.82
CA ASP A 152 51.56 -9.84 -17.40
C ASP A 152 51.66 -9.58 -15.88
N LYS A 153 51.55 -8.31 -15.48
CA LYS A 153 51.68 -7.81 -14.10
C LYS A 153 53.04 -8.03 -13.42
N SER A 154 54.10 -8.37 -14.16
CA SER A 154 55.45 -8.38 -13.58
C SER A 154 55.81 -6.99 -13.05
N SER A 155 56.41 -6.93 -11.86
CA SER A 155 56.85 -5.68 -11.21
C SER A 155 58.11 -5.12 -11.88
N ILE A 156 58.15 -3.80 -12.01
CA ILE A 156 59.23 -3.07 -12.67
C ILE A 156 59.97 -2.23 -11.63
N GLN A 157 61.26 -2.49 -11.47
CA GLN A 157 62.14 -1.73 -10.58
C GLN A 157 62.83 -0.61 -11.35
N ASN A 158 62.80 0.60 -10.81
CA ASN A 158 63.54 1.73 -11.38
C ASN A 158 64.97 1.75 -10.81
N LEU A 159 65.95 1.46 -11.67
CA LEU A 159 67.37 1.46 -11.31
C LEU A 159 67.98 2.87 -11.39
N SER A 160 67.43 3.76 -12.21
CA SER A 160 67.89 5.16 -12.31
C SER A 160 67.69 5.97 -11.03
N THR A 161 66.82 5.52 -10.11
CA THR A 161 66.54 6.20 -8.83
C THR A 161 67.23 5.56 -7.62
N LEU A 162 68.12 4.58 -7.81
CA LEU A 162 68.83 3.89 -6.72
C LEU A 162 69.52 4.86 -5.75
N PHE A 163 70.13 5.93 -6.27
CA PHE A 163 70.81 6.92 -5.42
C PHE A 163 69.83 7.64 -4.50
N LEU A 164 68.66 8.03 -5.02
CA LEU A 164 67.60 8.67 -4.23
C LEU A 164 67.02 7.72 -3.19
N LYS A 165 66.88 6.43 -3.51
CA LYS A 165 66.42 5.40 -2.56
C LYS A 165 67.41 5.21 -1.41
N ASP A 166 68.71 5.14 -1.69
CA ASP A 166 69.72 5.01 -0.63
C ASP A 166 69.94 6.31 0.15
N PHE A 167 69.83 7.47 -0.51
CA PHE A 167 69.80 8.77 0.16
C PHE A 167 68.60 8.87 1.11
N TYR A 168 67.41 8.45 0.67
CA TYR A 168 66.21 8.38 1.49
C TYR A 168 66.39 7.47 2.72
N LYS A 169 66.94 6.25 2.54
CA LYS A 169 67.26 5.37 3.67
C LYS A 169 68.18 6.08 4.68
N LYS A 170 69.27 6.71 4.22
CA LYS A 170 70.19 7.45 5.10
C LYS A 170 69.51 8.63 5.81
N LEU A 171 68.61 9.34 5.13
CA LEU A 171 67.83 10.42 5.75
C LEU A 171 66.91 9.90 6.85
N LYS A 172 66.21 8.79 6.65
CA LYS A 172 65.38 8.17 7.70
C LYS A 172 66.22 7.78 8.91
N PHE A 173 67.36 7.12 8.69
CA PHE A 173 68.29 6.74 9.77
C PHE A 173 68.79 7.95 10.56
N THR A 174 68.95 9.11 9.92
CA THR A 174 69.52 10.29 10.57
C THR A 174 68.46 11.15 11.27
N PHE A 175 67.29 11.35 10.65
CA PHE A 175 66.31 12.35 11.07
C PHE A 175 64.99 11.78 11.62
N ALA A 176 64.67 10.51 11.33
CA ALA A 176 63.42 9.87 11.76
C ALA A 176 63.70 8.57 12.55
N PRO A 177 64.36 8.66 13.72
CA PRO A 177 64.66 7.49 14.53
C PRO A 177 63.39 6.76 15.01
N GLY A 178 63.37 5.44 14.90
CA GLY A 178 62.19 4.58 15.08
C GLY A 178 61.41 4.27 13.81
N PHE A 179 61.63 5.00 12.70
CA PHE A 179 61.06 4.71 11.39
C PHE A 179 62.06 4.07 10.43
N GLU A 180 63.30 3.79 10.84
CA GLU A 180 64.43 3.45 9.95
C GLU A 180 64.09 2.28 9.03
N ASN A 181 63.54 1.21 9.60
CA ASN A 181 63.19 -0.03 8.91
C ASN A 181 61.69 -0.18 8.59
N ILE A 182 60.87 0.84 8.86
CA ILE A 182 59.42 0.80 8.61
C ILE A 182 59.13 1.43 7.25
N SER A 183 58.43 0.71 6.37
CA SER A 183 57.89 1.27 5.13
C SER A 183 56.76 2.24 5.45
N LEU A 184 56.86 3.48 4.99
CA LEU A 184 55.79 4.47 5.15
C LEU A 184 54.64 4.18 4.17
N THR A 185 53.42 4.59 4.53
CA THR A 185 52.22 4.42 3.70
C THR A 185 52.36 5.08 2.33
N LYS A 186 51.82 4.44 1.29
CA LYS A 186 51.69 4.99 -0.06
C LYS A 186 50.71 6.19 -0.08
N GLY A 187 51.07 7.26 -0.78
CA GLY A 187 50.31 8.51 -0.86
C GLY A 187 50.74 9.59 0.15
N LEU A 188 51.72 9.30 1.00
CA LEU A 188 52.26 10.25 1.98
C LEU A 188 53.30 11.15 1.32
N ASP A 189 53.23 12.47 1.54
CA ASP A 189 54.35 13.36 1.21
C ASP A 189 55.51 13.14 2.19
N VAL A 190 56.37 12.18 1.87
CA VAL A 190 57.54 11.76 2.65
C VAL A 190 58.48 12.94 2.90
N GLY A 191 58.69 13.80 1.89
CA GLY A 191 59.53 15.00 2.00
C GLY A 191 59.00 15.97 3.07
N ASN A 192 57.69 16.22 3.09
CA ASN A 192 57.05 17.08 4.09
C ASN A 192 57.02 16.42 5.48
N PHE A 193 56.79 15.11 5.56
CA PHE A 193 56.83 14.37 6.82
C PHE A 193 58.22 14.46 7.47
N ILE A 194 59.30 14.15 6.74
CA ILE A 194 60.68 14.25 7.26
C ILE A 194 60.99 15.69 7.69
N ARG A 195 60.57 16.69 6.90
CA ARG A 195 60.77 18.11 7.25
C ARG A 195 60.11 18.50 8.57
N ARG A 196 58.94 17.92 8.88
CA ARG A 196 58.16 18.19 10.11
C ARG A 196 58.28 17.09 11.16
N VAL A 197 59.18 16.13 10.99
CA VAL A 197 59.32 14.99 11.91
C VAL A 197 59.68 15.45 13.33
N ARG A 198 60.38 16.59 13.45
CA ARG A 198 60.67 17.22 14.73
C ARG A 198 59.39 17.63 15.48
N ASP A 199 58.37 18.12 14.78
CA ASP A 199 57.12 18.53 15.41
C ASP A 199 56.31 17.30 15.87
N PHE A 200 56.37 16.21 15.10
CA PHE A 200 55.84 14.91 15.51
C PHE A 200 56.51 14.39 16.80
N TYR A 201 57.84 14.43 16.89
CA TYR A 201 58.53 14.02 18.13
C TYR A 201 58.24 14.95 19.31
N LYS A 202 58.05 16.26 19.07
CA LYS A 202 57.65 17.21 20.13
C LYS A 202 56.24 16.96 20.64
N SER A 203 55.31 16.54 19.78
CA SER A 203 53.91 16.28 20.14
C SER A 203 53.68 14.86 20.67
N LYS A 204 54.74 14.05 20.80
CA LYS A 204 54.67 12.66 21.27
C LYS A 204 53.85 12.55 22.56
N GLY A 205 52.76 11.79 22.50
CA GLY A 205 51.84 11.56 23.62
C GLY A 205 50.54 12.37 23.54
N THR A 206 50.41 13.30 22.60
CA THR A 206 49.13 13.97 22.28
C THR A 206 48.27 13.11 21.36
N GLU A 207 46.95 13.34 21.36
CA GLU A 207 46.00 12.67 20.45
C GLU A 207 46.44 12.83 18.99
N GLU A 208 46.84 14.04 18.58
CA GLU A 208 47.29 14.31 17.22
C GLU A 208 48.56 13.52 16.85
N SER A 209 49.49 13.29 17.80
CA SER A 209 50.67 12.46 17.53
C SER A 209 50.31 11.01 17.25
N VAL A 210 49.30 10.46 17.93
CA VAL A 210 48.82 9.09 17.70
C VAL A 210 48.13 9.02 16.35
N ARG A 211 47.27 9.99 16.02
CA ARG A 211 46.63 10.06 14.70
C ARG A 211 47.65 10.15 13.56
N ILE A 212 48.66 11.01 13.69
CA ILE A 212 49.75 11.13 12.70
C ILE A 212 50.53 9.82 12.59
N LEU A 213 50.84 9.14 13.70
CA LEU A 213 51.55 7.86 13.68
C LEU A 213 50.79 6.79 12.88
N PHE A 214 49.49 6.64 13.14
CA PHE A 214 48.65 5.66 12.44
C PHE A 214 48.51 5.99 10.94
N LYS A 215 48.37 7.27 10.58
CA LYS A 215 48.38 7.68 9.16
C LYS A 215 49.69 7.36 8.45
N VAL A 216 50.81 7.62 9.10
CA VAL A 216 52.15 7.47 8.50
C VAL A 216 52.56 6.00 8.32
N ILE A 217 52.13 5.11 9.21
CA ILE A 217 52.47 3.67 9.16
C ILE A 217 51.41 2.85 8.42
N PHE A 218 50.13 3.09 8.71
CA PHE A 218 49.03 2.25 8.24
C PHE A 218 48.13 2.93 7.19
N GLY A 219 48.19 4.26 7.07
CA GLY A 219 47.31 5.00 6.16
C GLY A 219 45.90 5.24 6.70
N GLU A 220 45.68 4.93 7.98
CA GLU A 220 44.37 4.94 8.62
C GLU A 220 44.19 6.14 9.56
N ASP A 221 42.95 6.62 9.66
CA ASP A 221 42.54 7.68 10.59
C ASP A 221 42.22 7.09 11.97
N ALA A 222 43.07 7.37 12.98
CA ALA A 222 42.84 6.91 14.35
C ALA A 222 42.17 7.98 15.24
N SER A 223 41.19 7.56 16.02
CA SER A 223 40.54 8.38 17.07
C SER A 223 41.00 7.93 18.47
N VAL A 224 41.54 8.83 19.27
CA VAL A 224 41.95 8.53 20.65
C VAL A 224 40.91 9.08 21.62
N VAL A 225 40.28 8.18 22.38
CA VAL A 225 39.31 8.56 23.41
C VAL A 225 40.06 8.78 24.73
N ASN A 226 40.21 10.04 25.16
CA ASN A 226 40.81 10.36 26.46
C ASN A 226 39.74 10.36 27.57
N LEU A 227 39.85 9.43 28.51
CA LEU A 227 38.95 9.30 29.67
C LEU A 227 38.93 10.56 30.56
N GLU A 228 39.99 11.39 30.55
CA GLU A 228 40.03 12.67 31.29
C GLU A 228 39.04 13.71 30.75
N ASN A 229 38.65 13.63 29.47
CA ASN A 229 37.60 14.50 28.91
C ASN A 229 36.20 14.14 29.45
N TYR A 230 36.07 12.98 30.09
CA TYR A 230 34.85 12.52 30.75
C TYR A 230 34.89 12.76 32.28
N LEU A 231 35.97 13.38 32.80
CA LEU A 231 36.03 13.90 34.16
C LEU A 231 35.43 15.30 34.22
N ILE A 232 34.71 15.60 35.30
CA ILE A 232 34.07 16.90 35.52
C ILE A 232 35.17 17.98 35.70
N LYS A 233 35.29 18.90 34.74
CA LYS A 233 36.20 20.06 34.80
C LYS A 233 35.42 21.33 35.17
N PRO A 234 35.81 22.11 36.20
CA PRO A 234 35.04 23.26 36.70
C PRO A 234 34.88 24.46 35.74
N SER A 235 35.39 24.42 34.50
CA SER A 235 35.47 25.64 33.66
C SER A 235 35.33 25.42 32.15
N SER A 236 34.96 24.24 31.67
CA SER A 236 34.64 24.02 30.25
C SER A 236 33.13 23.86 30.13
N ALA A 237 32.44 24.95 29.77
CA ALA A 237 31.00 25.01 29.61
C ALA A 237 30.55 24.25 28.34
N ASN A 238 30.69 22.93 28.34
CA ASN A 238 29.90 22.06 27.49
C ASN A 238 28.68 21.64 28.31
N TYR A 239 27.50 22.11 27.90
CA TYR A 239 26.24 21.77 28.56
C TYR A 239 26.05 20.25 28.49
N LEU A 240 26.26 19.56 29.62
CA LEU A 240 26.00 18.13 29.73
C LEU A 240 24.49 17.92 29.63
N ARG A 241 24.03 17.45 28.47
CA ARG A 241 22.62 17.09 28.30
C ARG A 241 22.40 15.77 29.01
N ARG A 242 21.57 15.81 30.05
CA ARG A 242 21.14 14.65 30.81
C ARG A 242 19.63 14.52 30.72
N GLU A 243 19.17 13.29 30.56
CA GLU A 243 17.76 12.95 30.79
C GLU A 243 17.64 12.25 32.13
N ILE A 244 16.49 12.43 32.78
CA ILE A 244 16.25 11.92 34.12
C ILE A 244 15.12 10.90 34.04
N PHE A 245 15.43 9.66 34.43
CA PHE A 245 14.45 8.60 34.62
C PHE A 245 14.28 8.29 36.10
N VAL A 246 13.08 7.88 36.50
CA VAL A 246 12.81 7.38 37.85
C VAL A 246 12.67 5.88 37.75
N ALA A 247 13.41 5.13 38.56
CA ALA A 247 13.42 3.68 38.52
C ALA A 247 13.15 3.04 39.90
N GLU A 248 12.51 1.88 39.88
CA GLU A 248 12.37 0.97 41.03
C GLU A 248 13.20 -0.30 40.76
N SER A 249 13.93 -0.78 41.78
CA SER A 249 14.72 -2.02 41.67
C SER A 249 13.84 -3.24 41.87
N ILE A 250 13.92 -4.20 40.95
CA ILE A 250 13.37 -5.55 41.14
C ILE A 250 14.40 -6.42 41.85
N SER A 251 15.65 -6.38 41.37
CA SER A 251 16.75 -7.20 41.89
C SER A 251 18.10 -6.52 41.67
N GLY A 252 19.08 -6.85 42.51
CA GLY A 252 20.42 -6.24 42.50
C GLY A 252 20.46 -4.87 43.19
N ASN A 253 21.66 -4.26 43.22
CA ASN A 253 21.89 -2.95 43.82
C ASN A 253 22.05 -1.86 42.74
N PRO A 254 21.06 -0.96 42.57
CA PRO A 254 21.13 0.12 41.58
C PRO A 254 22.21 1.17 41.85
N LEU A 255 22.87 1.21 43.00
CA LEU A 255 23.96 2.17 43.21
C LEU A 255 25.24 1.78 42.47
N ASN A 256 25.42 0.48 42.21
CA ASN A 256 26.63 -0.09 41.58
C ASN A 256 26.58 -0.09 40.04
N ILE A 257 25.52 0.46 39.44
CA ILE A 257 25.38 0.57 37.97
C ILE A 257 25.73 1.98 37.47
N LYS A 258 26.29 2.84 38.33
CA LYS A 258 26.80 4.17 37.93
C LYS A 258 27.95 3.99 36.94
N GLY A 259 27.87 4.66 35.79
CA GLY A 259 28.85 4.55 34.70
C GLY A 259 28.63 3.35 33.77
N GLN A 260 27.63 2.51 34.04
CA GLN A 260 27.32 1.34 33.22
C GLN A 260 26.24 1.64 32.17
N THR A 261 26.06 0.73 31.24
CA THR A 261 25.02 0.84 30.19
C THR A 261 23.74 0.14 30.65
N ILE A 262 22.61 0.83 30.56
CA ILE A 262 21.28 0.24 30.74
C ILE A 262 20.79 -0.29 29.39
N PHE A 263 20.19 -1.48 29.40
CA PHE A 263 19.62 -2.14 28.24
C PHE A 263 18.14 -2.43 28.49
N LYS A 264 17.33 -2.43 27.43
CA LYS A 264 15.96 -2.95 27.50
C LYS A 264 15.98 -4.48 27.46
N SER A 265 15.17 -5.14 28.29
CA SER A 265 15.13 -6.61 28.41
C SER A 265 14.74 -7.31 27.09
N THR A 266 13.83 -6.70 26.33
CA THR A 266 13.28 -7.24 25.08
C THR A 266 14.01 -6.78 23.82
N ASP A 267 14.82 -5.70 23.90
CA ASP A 267 15.59 -5.17 22.76
C ASP A 267 16.93 -4.59 23.22
N LEU A 268 18.01 -5.30 22.91
CA LEU A 268 19.38 -4.88 23.26
C LEU A 268 19.87 -3.66 22.46
N ASN A 269 19.20 -3.29 21.36
CA ASN A 269 19.54 -2.08 20.61
C ASN A 269 19.12 -0.81 21.34
N THR A 270 18.15 -0.92 22.26
CA THR A 270 17.77 0.18 23.13
C THR A 270 18.69 0.21 24.35
N ASN A 271 19.68 1.09 24.31
CA ASN A 271 20.70 1.21 25.34
C ASN A 271 21.16 2.65 25.59
N ALA A 272 21.61 2.92 26.81
CA ALA A 272 22.13 4.23 27.18
C ALA A 272 23.11 4.16 28.35
N SER A 273 24.03 5.12 28.48
CA SER A 273 24.98 5.16 29.59
C SER A 273 24.43 5.94 30.78
N ILE A 274 24.52 5.35 31.98
CA ILE A 274 24.09 5.97 33.24
C ILE A 274 25.22 6.86 33.77
N SER A 275 24.98 8.16 33.86
CA SER A 275 25.93 9.13 34.42
C SER A 275 25.91 9.14 35.95
N GLU A 276 24.72 9.17 36.54
CA GLU A 276 24.54 9.41 37.96
C GLU A 276 23.25 8.77 38.47
N ILE A 277 23.24 8.41 39.76
CA ILE A 277 22.15 7.70 40.41
C ILE A 277 21.94 8.32 41.78
N GLU A 278 20.72 8.81 42.02
CA GLU A 278 20.33 9.41 43.28
C GLU A 278 19.16 8.63 43.88
N PRO A 279 19.33 7.96 45.03
CA PRO A 279 18.22 7.32 45.72
C PRO A 279 17.37 8.37 46.43
N PHE A 280 16.05 8.23 46.35
CA PHE A 280 15.09 8.97 47.16
C PHE A 280 14.00 8.04 47.66
N SER A 281 13.38 8.35 48.79
CA SER A 281 12.31 7.53 49.36
C SER A 281 10.99 8.28 49.33
N ALA A 282 9.95 7.63 48.81
CA ALA A 282 8.58 8.14 48.79
C ALA A 282 7.63 7.05 49.28
N ASN A 283 6.73 7.39 50.21
CA ASN A 283 5.75 6.47 50.81
C ASN A 283 6.34 5.15 51.34
N GLY A 284 7.54 5.20 51.93
CA GLY A 284 8.22 4.02 52.48
C GLY A 284 8.86 3.08 51.45
N LYS A 285 8.79 3.42 50.15
CA LYS A 285 9.55 2.75 49.07
C LYS A 285 10.73 3.60 48.64
N THR A 286 11.81 2.94 48.21
CA THR A 286 13.01 3.58 47.67
C THR A 286 12.97 3.56 46.16
N TYR A 287 13.11 4.72 45.55
CA TYR A 287 13.22 4.95 44.12
C TYR A 287 14.62 5.49 43.80
N TYR A 288 15.02 5.35 42.54
CA TYR A 288 16.33 5.77 42.06
C TYR A 288 16.16 6.69 40.86
N THR A 289 16.66 7.91 40.98
CA THR A 289 16.74 8.86 39.88
C THR A 289 17.99 8.51 39.06
N LEU A 290 17.79 7.94 37.87
CA LEU A 290 18.84 7.61 36.92
C LEU A 290 19.04 8.78 35.97
N GLN A 291 20.23 9.39 36.00
CA GLN A 291 20.60 10.44 35.06
C GLN A 291 21.32 9.80 33.88
N ILE A 292 20.67 9.78 32.73
CA ILE A 292 21.21 9.22 31.49
C ILE A 292 22.00 10.29 30.75
N TYR A 293 23.18 9.91 30.30
CA TYR A 293 24.03 10.76 29.47
C TYR A 293 23.55 10.73 28.02
N ILE A 294 23.20 11.91 27.48
CA ILE A 294 22.78 12.07 26.07
C ILE A 294 23.96 12.55 25.22
N GLY A 295 24.90 13.29 25.78
CA GLY A 295 26.02 13.85 25.03
C GLY A 295 26.29 15.32 25.35
N SER A 296 27.40 15.82 24.82
CA SER A 296 27.78 17.24 24.88
C SER A 296 27.48 18.01 23.58
N ASN A 297 27.06 17.31 22.51
CA ASN A 297 26.80 17.87 21.18
C ASN A 297 25.34 17.59 20.73
N LEU A 298 25.01 17.83 19.45
CA LEU A 298 23.70 17.54 18.86
C LEU A 298 23.42 16.04 18.67
N GLU A 299 24.45 15.20 18.64
CA GLU A 299 24.31 13.75 18.51
C GLU A 299 24.05 13.10 19.88
N SER A 300 23.05 12.21 19.92
CA SER A 300 22.63 11.49 21.11
C SER A 300 23.42 10.20 21.29
N SER A 301 23.97 9.97 22.48
CA SER A 301 24.53 8.68 22.91
C SER A 301 23.47 7.68 23.36
N VAL A 302 22.21 8.11 23.49
CA VAL A 302 21.08 7.22 23.72
C VAL A 302 20.70 6.54 22.40
N GLN A 303 20.71 5.21 22.38
CA GLN A 303 20.24 4.40 21.27
C GLN A 303 18.88 3.80 21.60
N GLY A 304 17.92 3.87 20.67
CA GLY A 304 16.55 3.40 20.85
C GLY A 304 15.65 4.36 21.64
N ASN A 305 14.46 3.89 22.01
CA ASN A 305 13.45 4.67 22.74
C ASN A 305 13.12 4.00 24.08
N PHE A 306 13.35 4.71 25.17
CA PHE A 306 13.01 4.25 26.52
C PHE A 306 11.55 4.61 26.82
N ALA A 307 10.75 3.60 27.09
CA ALA A 307 9.35 3.75 27.51
C ALA A 307 9.18 3.39 28.99
N ILE A 308 8.17 3.97 29.62
CA ILE A 308 7.74 3.60 30.97
C ILE A 308 7.36 2.12 30.96
N THR A 309 7.80 1.37 31.97
CA THR A 309 7.38 -0.03 32.13
C THR A 309 5.92 -0.03 32.60
N PRO A 310 4.97 -0.59 31.82
CA PRO A 310 3.57 -0.60 32.19
C PRO A 310 3.36 -1.33 33.51
N ASN A 311 2.62 -0.69 34.42
CA ASN A 311 2.33 -1.20 35.75
C ASN A 311 0.88 -0.88 36.10
N THR A 312 0.18 -1.88 36.60
CA THR A 312 -1.22 -1.77 37.01
C THR A 312 -1.44 -2.58 38.28
N LYS A 313 -2.58 -2.39 38.94
CA LYS A 313 -2.94 -3.15 40.14
C LYS A 313 -4.10 -4.06 39.87
N LEU A 314 -4.07 -5.21 40.53
CA LEU A 314 -5.15 -6.18 40.48
C LEU A 314 -6.33 -5.70 41.35
N SER A 315 -7.54 -5.69 40.80
CA SER A 315 -8.73 -5.14 41.48
C SER A 315 -9.40 -6.16 42.43
N GLU A 316 -9.28 -7.46 42.14
CA GLU A 316 -9.84 -8.56 42.95
C GLU A 316 -8.85 -9.74 43.00
N SER A 317 -8.86 -10.56 44.05
CA SER A 317 -7.94 -11.70 44.15
C SER A 317 -8.26 -12.78 43.12
N VAL A 318 -7.22 -13.42 42.59
CA VAL A 318 -7.35 -14.40 41.51
C VAL A 318 -6.79 -15.76 41.96
N SER A 319 -7.52 -16.82 41.61
CA SER A 319 -7.14 -18.21 41.90
C SER A 319 -6.28 -18.83 40.79
N VAL A 320 -5.59 -19.92 41.11
CA VAL A 320 -4.79 -20.69 40.14
C VAL A 320 -5.61 -21.09 38.91
N GLY A 321 -5.08 -20.82 37.71
CA GLY A 321 -5.67 -21.24 36.45
C GLY A 321 -6.74 -20.31 35.86
N SER A 322 -7.01 -19.15 36.47
CA SER A 322 -7.94 -18.16 35.90
C SER A 322 -7.46 -17.63 34.55
N SER A 323 -8.38 -17.55 33.59
CA SER A 323 -8.13 -17.07 32.22
C SER A 323 -8.26 -15.54 32.06
N ILE A 324 -8.77 -14.84 33.09
CA ILE A 324 -9.01 -13.40 33.08
C ILE A 324 -8.43 -12.75 34.34
N LEU A 325 -7.81 -11.59 34.19
CA LEU A 325 -7.32 -10.74 35.29
C LEU A 325 -7.97 -9.37 35.22
N ASN A 326 -8.62 -8.95 36.30
CA ASN A 326 -9.25 -7.64 36.42
C ASN A 326 -8.28 -6.65 37.07
N VAL A 327 -7.99 -5.56 36.38
CA VAL A 327 -6.97 -4.59 36.77
C VAL A 327 -7.49 -3.16 36.64
N ASP A 328 -6.83 -2.21 37.31
CA ASP A 328 -7.26 -0.81 37.30
C ASP A 328 -7.22 -0.20 35.88
N SER A 329 -6.15 -0.48 35.13
CA SER A 329 -5.98 -0.06 33.74
C SER A 329 -4.99 -0.96 33.02
N THR A 330 -5.22 -1.24 31.74
CA THR A 330 -4.25 -1.90 30.86
C THR A 330 -3.62 -0.92 29.86
N LEU A 331 -3.85 0.39 30.04
CA LEU A 331 -3.24 1.40 29.18
C LEU A 331 -1.71 1.23 29.19
N ASP A 332 -1.07 1.44 28.03
CA ASP A 332 0.36 1.22 27.78
C ASP A 332 0.84 -0.24 27.74
N PHE A 333 0.01 -1.23 28.09
CA PHE A 333 0.32 -2.63 27.84
C PHE A 333 0.09 -3.00 26.35
N PRO A 334 0.91 -3.89 25.77
CA PRO A 334 0.68 -4.40 24.41
C PRO A 334 -0.57 -5.29 24.34
N GLU A 335 -1.11 -5.57 23.14
CA GLU A 335 -2.32 -6.41 22.98
C GLU A 335 -2.13 -7.85 23.49
N PHE A 336 -0.91 -8.38 23.39
CA PHE A 336 -0.50 -9.67 23.93
C PHE A 336 0.91 -9.56 24.53
N GLY A 337 1.24 -10.41 25.49
CA GLY A 337 2.57 -10.40 26.10
C GLY A 337 2.64 -11.19 27.40
N THR A 338 3.68 -10.90 28.17
CA THR A 338 3.94 -11.54 29.47
C THR A 338 3.93 -10.51 30.58
N LEU A 339 3.20 -10.81 31.64
CA LEU A 339 3.05 -10.04 32.87
C LEU A 339 3.81 -10.74 34.00
N THR A 340 4.26 -9.97 34.98
CA THR A 340 4.92 -10.45 36.19
C THR A 340 4.16 -9.95 37.40
N SER A 341 3.85 -10.86 38.32
CA SER A 341 3.25 -10.55 39.61
C SER A 341 3.94 -11.36 40.70
N GLY A 342 4.73 -10.69 41.54
CA GLY A 342 5.64 -11.35 42.48
C GLY A 342 6.59 -12.30 41.74
N ASN A 343 6.52 -13.60 42.05
CA ASN A 343 7.34 -14.64 41.40
C ASN A 343 6.62 -15.34 40.22
N SER A 344 5.40 -14.92 39.88
CA SER A 344 4.59 -15.56 38.86
C SER A 344 4.72 -14.83 37.52
N SER A 345 4.93 -15.58 36.45
CA SER A 345 4.95 -15.09 35.07
C SER A 345 3.68 -15.55 34.36
N ILE A 346 2.93 -14.60 33.78
CA ILE A 346 1.60 -14.82 33.22
C ILE A 346 1.59 -14.38 31.76
N ASN A 347 1.23 -15.26 30.84
CA ASN A 347 1.05 -14.90 29.44
C ASN A 347 -0.41 -14.60 29.15
N TYR A 348 -0.70 -13.54 28.40
CA TYR A 348 -2.05 -13.16 27.98
C TYR A 348 -2.12 -12.96 26.46
N THR A 349 -3.31 -13.20 25.89
CA THR A 349 -3.54 -13.17 24.43
C THR A 349 -4.39 -11.97 23.99
N GLY A 350 -4.94 -11.21 24.93
CA GLY A 350 -5.75 -10.03 24.63
C GLY A 350 -6.01 -9.18 25.87
N LYS A 351 -6.50 -7.95 25.67
CA LYS A 351 -6.92 -7.06 26.78
C LYS A 351 -8.10 -6.14 26.42
N THR A 352 -8.80 -5.65 27.44
CA THR A 352 -9.67 -4.44 27.41
C THR A 352 -9.00 -3.36 28.22
N ILE A 353 -9.61 -2.18 28.39
CA ILE A 353 -9.05 -1.10 29.18
C ILE A 353 -8.76 -1.47 30.65
N ASN A 354 -9.38 -2.53 31.18
CA ASN A 354 -9.29 -2.93 32.60
C ASN A 354 -9.31 -4.47 32.82
N GLN A 355 -9.13 -5.28 31.79
CA GLN A 355 -9.02 -6.74 31.91
C GLN A 355 -7.96 -7.30 30.96
N PHE A 356 -7.24 -8.33 31.39
CA PHE A 356 -6.42 -9.20 30.53
C PHE A 356 -7.14 -10.52 30.27
N PHE A 357 -7.01 -11.08 29.06
CA PHE A 357 -7.68 -12.30 28.60
C PHE A 357 -6.69 -13.37 28.14
N GLY A 358 -7.15 -14.63 28.16
CA GLY A 358 -6.33 -15.78 27.75
C GLY A 358 -5.12 -15.95 28.64
N CYS A 359 -5.24 -15.58 29.92
CA CYS A 359 -4.16 -15.65 30.88
C CYS A 359 -3.79 -17.10 31.17
N THR A 360 -2.50 -17.42 31.06
CA THR A 360 -1.93 -18.74 31.39
C THR A 360 -0.75 -18.56 32.34
N GLY A 361 -0.53 -19.52 33.24
CA GLY A 361 0.50 -19.40 34.29
C GLY A 361 0.08 -18.60 35.53
N VAL A 362 -1.23 -18.39 35.71
CA VAL A 362 -1.78 -17.66 36.87
C VAL A 362 -1.71 -18.53 38.12
N ASN A 363 -1.01 -18.03 39.15
CA ASN A 363 -1.01 -18.57 40.51
C ASN A 363 -2.03 -17.80 41.39
N ASN A 364 -2.15 -18.16 42.67
CA ASN A 364 -2.91 -17.33 43.61
C ASN A 364 -2.23 -15.96 43.75
N ILE A 365 -2.97 -14.91 43.41
CA ILE A 365 -2.50 -13.52 43.45
C ILE A 365 -3.52 -12.72 44.26
N ASP A 366 -3.03 -12.07 45.31
CA ASP A 366 -3.87 -11.25 46.19
C ASP A 366 -4.32 -9.96 45.49
N ALA A 367 -5.49 -9.46 45.91
CA ALA A 367 -5.99 -8.16 45.47
C ALA A 367 -4.96 -7.05 45.78
N THR A 368 -4.93 -5.99 44.97
CA THR A 368 -4.03 -4.83 45.06
C THR A 368 -2.55 -5.09 44.76
N SER A 369 -2.18 -6.34 44.43
CA SER A 369 -0.85 -6.68 43.95
C SER A 369 -0.54 -5.96 42.63
N ASN A 370 0.74 -5.62 42.43
CA ASN A 370 1.20 -5.01 41.19
C ASN A 370 1.32 -6.08 40.10
N ILE A 371 0.79 -5.77 38.93
CA ILE A 371 0.92 -6.52 37.67
C ILE A 371 1.78 -5.66 36.76
N ILE A 372 2.97 -6.16 36.43
CA ILE A 372 4.02 -5.38 35.76
C ILE A 372 4.33 -6.05 34.42
N SER A 373 4.55 -5.28 33.36
CA SER A 373 5.03 -5.85 32.10
C SER A 373 6.43 -6.47 32.26
N SER A 374 6.71 -7.54 31.50
CA SER A 374 8.06 -8.12 31.39
C SER A 374 9.05 -7.24 30.60
N ASP A 375 8.58 -6.16 29.97
CA ASP A 375 9.40 -5.10 29.39
C ASP A 375 10.09 -4.23 30.46
N THR A 376 11.07 -4.83 31.13
CA THR A 376 11.93 -4.21 32.13
C THR A 376 13.24 -3.75 31.52
N TYR A 377 14.07 -3.10 32.33
CA TYR A 377 15.39 -2.65 31.95
C TYR A 377 16.42 -3.29 32.86
N PHE A 378 17.62 -3.55 32.35
CA PHE A 378 18.66 -4.17 33.15
C PHE A 378 20.02 -3.55 32.89
N SER A 379 20.90 -3.70 33.87
CA SER A 379 22.31 -3.31 33.83
C SER A 379 23.12 -4.32 34.65
N TYR A 380 24.43 -4.15 34.70
CA TYR A 380 25.34 -5.05 35.41
C TYR A 380 26.13 -4.27 36.46
N GLU A 381 26.18 -4.80 37.69
CA GLU A 381 26.93 -4.15 38.78
C GLU A 381 28.41 -4.09 38.42
N ASP A 382 29.00 -2.89 38.45
CA ASP A 382 30.42 -2.65 38.12
C ASP A 382 30.88 -3.26 36.77
N GLY A 383 29.93 -3.55 35.86
CA GLY A 383 30.21 -4.18 34.57
C GLY A 383 30.36 -5.71 34.61
N ASP A 384 30.08 -6.35 35.74
CA ASP A 384 30.12 -7.82 35.91
C ASP A 384 28.85 -8.48 35.33
N THR A 385 28.99 -9.18 34.22
CA THR A 385 27.87 -9.86 33.53
C THR A 385 27.18 -10.94 34.37
N SER A 386 27.79 -11.38 35.48
CA SER A 386 27.17 -12.33 36.41
C SER A 386 26.21 -11.69 37.42
N LYS A 387 26.32 -10.36 37.63
CA LYS A 387 25.51 -9.61 38.59
C LYS A 387 24.54 -8.68 37.89
N LYS A 388 23.44 -9.25 37.42
CA LYS A 388 22.35 -8.52 36.76
C LYS A 388 21.55 -7.70 37.78
N VAL A 389 21.34 -6.42 37.48
CA VAL A 389 20.41 -5.53 38.17
C VAL A 389 19.22 -5.29 37.26
N GLU A 390 18.00 -5.57 37.74
CA GLU A 390 16.76 -5.34 36.98
C GLU A 390 15.96 -4.19 37.57
N LEU A 391 15.45 -3.33 36.68
CA LEU A 391 14.84 -2.05 36.96
C LEU A 391 13.51 -1.89 36.21
N ILE A 392 12.57 -1.23 36.87
CA ILE A 392 11.30 -0.77 36.31
C ILE A 392 11.42 0.73 36.13
N LEU A 393 11.20 1.24 34.92
CA LEU A 393 11.16 2.68 34.68
C LEU A 393 9.74 3.20 34.92
N HIS A 394 9.64 4.24 35.75
CA HIS A 394 8.41 4.95 36.09
C HIS A 394 8.31 6.27 35.32
N GLY A 395 7.07 6.75 35.15
CA GLY A 395 6.82 8.06 34.54
C GLY A 395 7.29 9.23 35.39
N LYS A 396 7.78 10.27 34.71
CA LYS A 396 8.08 11.60 35.26
C LYS A 396 7.07 12.59 34.68
N ILE A 397 6.58 13.52 35.50
CA ILE A 397 5.86 14.70 35.01
C ILE A 397 6.91 15.69 34.51
N ASP A 398 6.86 16.04 33.23
CA ASP A 398 7.74 17.01 32.59
C ASP A 398 6.92 18.02 31.77
N ASN A 399 7.49 19.19 31.48
CA ASN A 399 6.87 20.23 30.63
C ASN A 399 5.43 20.61 31.03
N ILE A 400 5.23 21.10 32.25
CA ILE A 400 3.93 21.60 32.71
C ILE A 400 3.46 22.73 31.77
N ILE A 401 2.38 22.48 31.03
CA ILE A 401 1.75 23.47 30.16
C ILE A 401 0.84 24.35 31.03
N GLN A 402 1.08 25.66 31.00
CA GLN A 402 0.26 26.62 31.73
C GLN A 402 -1.01 26.92 30.95
N GLU A 403 -2.18 26.53 31.48
CA GLU A 403 -3.48 26.75 30.84
C GLU A 403 -4.07 28.16 31.09
N SER A 404 -3.58 28.87 32.11
CA SER A 404 -4.10 30.20 32.47
C SER A 404 -2.99 31.19 32.80
N ASP A 405 -3.10 32.39 32.23
CA ASP A 405 -2.20 33.52 32.47
C ASP A 405 -2.24 34.02 33.94
N GLU A 406 -3.26 33.65 34.72
CA GLU A 406 -3.39 34.01 36.14
C GLU A 406 -2.53 33.12 37.07
N PHE A 407 -1.94 32.04 36.53
CA PHE A 407 -1.11 31.12 37.31
C PHE A 407 0.33 31.64 37.45
N ILE A 408 0.57 32.45 38.50
CA ILE A 408 1.90 33.00 38.79
C ILE A 408 2.69 31.99 39.64
N VAL A 409 3.74 31.41 39.06
CA VAL A 409 4.69 30.52 39.76
C VAL A 409 6.10 31.06 39.66
N GLY A 410 6.81 31.06 40.79
CA GLY A 410 8.20 31.47 40.91
C GLY A 410 9.16 30.28 40.89
N GLU A 411 10.44 30.55 40.61
CA GLU A 411 11.50 29.55 40.72
C GLU A 411 11.66 29.12 42.19
N GLY A 412 11.43 27.84 42.48
CA GLY A 412 11.48 27.26 43.83
C GLY A 412 10.13 26.85 44.44
N ASP A 413 9.02 27.16 43.76
CA ASP A 413 7.69 26.71 44.19
C ASP A 413 7.55 25.19 44.08
N LYS A 414 6.96 24.58 45.11
CA LYS A 414 6.75 23.13 45.18
C LYS A 414 5.37 22.78 44.68
N PHE A 415 5.31 21.98 43.62
CA PHE A 415 4.06 21.41 43.13
C PHE A 415 3.76 20.11 43.85
N THR A 416 2.50 19.92 44.21
CA THR A 416 1.98 18.63 44.70
C THR A 416 0.81 18.22 43.83
N ILE A 417 0.72 16.91 43.57
CA ILE A 417 -0.39 16.34 42.79
C ILE A 417 -1.64 16.43 43.68
N LYS A 418 -2.63 17.20 43.27
CA LYS A 418 -3.92 17.31 43.97
C LYS A 418 -4.81 16.10 43.73
N ASN A 419 -4.87 15.65 42.48
CA ASN A 419 -5.66 14.53 42.00
C ASN A 419 -5.05 14.01 40.69
N ILE A 420 -5.27 12.72 40.41
CA ILE A 420 -4.93 12.10 39.13
C ILE A 420 -6.20 12.14 38.28
N GLY A 421 -6.16 12.88 37.16
CA GLY A 421 -7.32 13.10 36.29
C GLY A 421 -8.22 14.25 36.76
N ASP A 422 -9.28 14.50 36.00
CA ASP A 422 -10.22 15.60 36.29
C ASP A 422 -11.25 15.23 37.36
N LYS A 423 -11.48 16.13 38.31
CA LYS A 423 -12.48 15.94 39.38
C LYS A 423 -13.77 16.66 38.98
N ILE A 424 -14.71 15.90 38.43
CA ILE A 424 -16.03 16.40 38.06
C ILE A 424 -16.94 16.39 39.30
N ASN A 425 -17.43 17.56 39.70
CA ASN A 425 -18.38 17.67 40.81
C ASN A 425 -19.81 17.33 40.35
N ASN A 426 -20.65 16.91 41.29
CA ASN A 426 -22.06 16.64 41.03
C ASN A 426 -22.96 17.78 41.54
N THR A 427 -22.73 19.01 41.06
CA THR A 427 -23.57 20.18 41.44
C THR A 427 -24.73 20.42 40.47
N GLY A 428 -24.70 19.78 39.30
CA GLY A 428 -25.72 19.91 38.26
C GLY A 428 -25.69 21.27 37.54
N LYS A 429 -24.58 22.02 37.65
CA LYS A 429 -24.48 23.39 37.10
C LYS A 429 -24.02 23.43 35.65
N ASN A 430 -23.11 22.52 35.27
CA ASN A 430 -22.55 22.43 33.92
C ASN A 430 -23.05 21.16 33.22
N TRP A 431 -23.16 21.19 31.89
CA TRP A 431 -23.50 20.01 31.09
C TRP A 431 -22.48 18.89 31.25
N LYS A 432 -21.18 19.20 31.34
CA LYS A 432 -20.14 18.21 31.65
C LYS A 432 -20.46 17.42 32.92
N GLU A 433 -20.87 18.12 33.99
CA GLU A 433 -21.26 17.50 35.26
C GLU A 433 -22.50 16.61 35.08
N ILE A 434 -23.54 17.10 34.39
CA ILE A 434 -24.78 16.34 34.18
C ILE A 434 -24.50 15.07 33.36
N PHE A 435 -23.72 15.21 32.30
CA PHE A 435 -23.36 14.12 31.40
C PHE A 435 -22.53 13.06 32.12
N ALA A 436 -21.40 13.45 32.75
CA ALA A 436 -20.53 12.51 33.44
C ALA A 436 -21.24 11.80 34.61
N ASN A 437 -22.05 12.51 35.39
CA ASN A 437 -22.74 11.92 36.55
C ASN A 437 -24.00 11.11 36.18
N SER A 438 -24.37 11.04 34.89
CA SER A 438 -25.52 10.25 34.43
C SER A 438 -25.23 8.75 34.30
N PHE A 439 -23.95 8.39 34.09
CA PHE A 439 -23.53 7.01 33.81
C PHE A 439 -23.56 6.09 35.03
N ILE A 440 -23.58 4.79 34.76
CA ILE A 440 -23.39 3.73 35.73
C ILE A 440 -21.95 3.25 35.66
N TYR A 441 -21.12 3.78 36.56
CA TYR A 441 -19.74 3.39 36.67
C TYR A 441 -19.58 2.04 37.37
N ASN A 442 -18.64 1.23 36.90
CA ASN A 442 -18.23 -0.03 37.50
C ASN A 442 -16.79 0.07 38.00
N THR A 443 -16.62 0.66 39.18
CA THR A 443 -15.32 0.97 39.80
C THR A 443 -15.29 0.50 41.25
N THR A 444 -14.11 0.09 41.72
CA THR A 444 -13.87 -0.39 43.09
C THR A 444 -13.64 0.77 44.05
N THR A 445 -14.69 1.51 44.38
CA THR A 445 -14.61 2.60 45.35
C THR A 445 -14.48 2.08 46.78
N ARG A 446 -13.55 2.65 47.56
CA ARG A 446 -13.31 2.29 48.97
C ARG A 446 -13.60 3.49 49.86
N TYR A 447 -14.45 3.29 50.87
CA TYR A 447 -14.85 4.29 51.85
C TYR A 447 -14.44 3.87 53.25
N GLU A 448 -13.94 4.82 54.04
CA GLU A 448 -13.64 4.59 55.44
C GLU A 448 -14.93 4.63 56.28
N ILE A 449 -15.14 3.64 57.13
CA ILE A 449 -16.26 3.62 58.09
C ILE A 449 -15.84 4.38 59.36
N LEU A 450 -16.65 5.36 59.78
CA LEU A 450 -16.46 6.15 61.00
C LEU A 450 -17.24 5.58 62.19
N ASP A 451 -18.48 5.14 61.97
CA ASP A 451 -19.32 4.47 62.96
C ASP A 451 -19.71 3.08 62.46
N ASN A 452 -19.27 2.04 63.16
CA ASN A 452 -19.55 0.64 62.82
C ASN A 452 -21.03 0.26 63.02
N ASN A 453 -21.80 0.99 63.84
CA ASN A 453 -23.21 0.65 64.09
C ASN A 453 -24.12 1.08 62.94
N ASN A 454 -23.99 2.33 62.51
CA ASN A 454 -24.82 2.91 61.45
C ASN A 454 -24.12 2.89 60.08
N ILE A 455 -22.87 2.40 60.02
CA ILE A 455 -22.03 2.40 58.81
C ILE A 455 -21.98 3.81 58.20
N THR A 456 -21.58 4.80 59.01
CA THR A 456 -21.37 6.17 58.53
C THR A 456 -20.02 6.26 57.83
N LEU A 457 -19.99 6.88 56.65
CA LEU A 457 -18.78 6.98 55.85
C LEU A 457 -18.07 8.32 56.07
N SER A 458 -16.75 8.34 55.87
CA SER A 458 -15.95 9.56 56.02
C SER A 458 -16.14 10.58 54.88
N SER A 459 -16.50 10.13 53.69
CA SER A 459 -16.67 10.96 52.50
C SER A 459 -18.09 10.86 51.94
N THR A 460 -18.55 11.94 51.32
CA THR A 460 -19.92 12.05 50.80
C THR A 460 -20.22 10.97 49.77
N ILE A 461 -21.32 10.24 49.98
CA ILE A 461 -21.82 9.23 49.04
C ILE A 461 -22.38 9.94 47.81
N ASP A 462 -21.94 9.51 46.62
CA ASP A 462 -22.46 9.97 45.34
C ASP A 462 -23.07 8.80 44.57
N ARG A 463 -24.08 9.07 43.72
CA ARG A 463 -24.69 8.03 42.89
C ARG A 463 -23.65 7.39 41.96
N SER A 464 -22.66 8.13 41.48
CA SER A 464 -21.61 7.59 40.59
C SER A 464 -20.74 6.54 41.28
N SER A 465 -20.62 6.57 42.61
CA SER A 465 -19.71 5.70 43.37
C SER A 465 -20.40 4.52 44.05
N LEU A 466 -21.56 4.71 44.68
CA LEU A 466 -22.34 3.68 45.39
C LEU A 466 -23.83 3.81 45.09
N LYS A 467 -24.49 2.69 44.83
CA LYS A 467 -25.92 2.60 44.51
C LYS A 467 -26.60 1.48 45.30
N ILE A 468 -27.91 1.63 45.47
CA ILE A 468 -28.75 0.56 46.03
C ILE A 468 -28.67 -0.66 45.12
N GLY A 469 -28.36 -1.81 45.72
CA GLY A 469 -28.16 -3.10 45.07
C GLY A 469 -26.73 -3.41 44.67
N ASP A 470 -25.77 -2.52 44.90
CA ASP A 470 -24.35 -2.85 44.72
C ASP A 470 -23.88 -3.87 45.76
N GLU A 471 -23.05 -4.82 45.31
CA GLU A 471 -22.35 -5.77 46.17
C GLU A 471 -21.14 -5.08 46.80
N VAL A 472 -20.99 -5.23 48.10
CA VAL A 472 -19.93 -4.59 48.89
C VAL A 472 -19.25 -5.62 49.78
N GLU A 473 -17.99 -5.38 50.07
CA GLU A 473 -17.24 -6.08 51.10
C GLU A 473 -16.76 -5.10 52.16
N ILE A 474 -16.72 -5.56 53.40
CA ILE A 474 -16.19 -4.80 54.52
C ILE A 474 -14.84 -5.40 54.88
N LEU A 475 -13.79 -4.58 54.87
CA LEU A 475 -12.41 -4.96 55.10
C LEU A 475 -11.91 -4.34 56.41
N GLU A 476 -11.07 -5.05 57.16
CA GLU A 476 -10.35 -4.43 58.29
C GLU A 476 -9.42 -3.33 57.77
N ARG A 477 -9.40 -2.16 58.43
CA ARG A 477 -8.64 -0.97 58.02
C ARG A 477 -7.18 -1.32 57.77
N ASN A 478 -6.63 -0.84 56.64
CA ASN A 478 -5.26 -1.12 56.18
C ASN A 478 -4.95 -2.61 55.93
N SER A 479 -5.98 -3.42 55.69
CA SER A 479 -5.82 -4.81 55.28
C SER A 479 -6.81 -5.19 54.17
N GLU A 480 -6.58 -6.36 53.58
CA GLU A 480 -7.47 -7.02 52.63
C GLU A 480 -8.27 -8.16 53.30
N ILE A 481 -8.31 -8.19 54.64
CA ILE A 481 -9.05 -9.20 55.41
C ILE A 481 -10.52 -8.77 55.46
N SER A 482 -11.39 -9.58 54.85
CA SER A 482 -12.84 -9.36 54.89
C SER A 482 -13.43 -9.73 56.23
N ALA A 483 -14.33 -8.88 56.75
CA ALA A 483 -15.13 -9.12 57.93
C ALA A 483 -16.30 -10.09 57.69
N HIS A 484 -16.54 -10.49 56.43
CA HIS A 484 -17.61 -11.41 56.06
C HIS A 484 -17.19 -12.87 56.20
N SER A 485 -18.17 -13.73 56.52
CA SER A 485 -18.01 -15.18 56.38
C SER A 485 -18.04 -15.57 54.90
N ILE A 486 -17.32 -16.64 54.55
CA ILE A 486 -16.98 -17.07 53.17
C ILE A 486 -18.20 -17.24 52.22
N ASN A 487 -19.42 -17.36 52.74
CA ASN A 487 -20.63 -17.66 51.96
C ASN A 487 -21.73 -16.56 52.03
N GLN A 488 -21.41 -15.33 52.43
CA GLN A 488 -22.40 -14.24 52.48
C GLN A 488 -21.87 -12.97 51.82
N SER A 489 -22.51 -12.58 50.71
CA SER A 489 -22.33 -11.26 50.10
C SER A 489 -23.24 -10.24 50.78
N ALA A 490 -22.70 -9.05 51.07
CA ALA A 490 -23.46 -7.91 51.53
C ALA A 490 -23.84 -6.99 50.38
N TYR A 491 -25.03 -6.41 50.50
CA TYR A 491 -25.61 -5.54 49.48
C TYR A 491 -26.13 -4.26 50.10
N ILE A 492 -26.01 -3.15 49.38
CA ILE A 492 -26.58 -1.87 49.82
C ILE A 492 -28.10 -1.92 49.67
N GLN A 493 -28.82 -1.88 50.78
CA GLN A 493 -30.28 -1.85 50.83
C GLN A 493 -30.83 -0.42 50.86
N THR A 494 -30.20 0.47 51.63
CA THR A 494 -30.60 1.88 51.76
C THR A 494 -29.37 2.79 51.82
N ILE A 495 -29.54 4.03 51.35
CA ILE A 495 -28.52 5.09 51.42
C ILE A 495 -29.17 6.32 52.03
N ASP A 496 -28.60 6.85 53.12
CA ASP A 496 -29.00 8.12 53.71
C ASP A 496 -27.95 9.19 53.38
N PHE A 497 -28.26 10.03 52.41
CA PHE A 497 -27.38 11.12 51.97
C PHE A 497 -27.22 12.24 53.00
N ASN A 498 -28.16 12.42 53.94
CA ASN A 498 -28.07 13.48 54.95
C ASN A 498 -27.10 13.10 56.07
N ASN A 499 -27.16 11.84 56.52
CA ASN A 499 -26.30 11.32 57.57
C ASN A 499 -25.06 10.59 57.03
N ASN A 500 -24.93 10.51 55.70
CA ASN A 500 -23.84 9.84 55.00
C ASN A 500 -23.63 8.38 55.47
N SER A 501 -24.73 7.64 55.61
CA SER A 501 -24.77 6.28 56.15
C SER A 501 -25.42 5.28 55.20
N LEU A 502 -25.10 4.00 55.41
CA LEU A 502 -25.54 2.88 54.58
C LEU A 502 -26.29 1.84 55.40
N GLY A 503 -27.44 1.39 54.89
CA GLY A 503 -28.09 0.16 55.36
C GLY A 503 -27.69 -1.01 54.47
N LEU A 504 -27.10 -2.05 55.05
CA LEU A 504 -26.68 -3.25 54.32
C LEU A 504 -27.60 -4.45 54.61
N LYS A 505 -27.87 -5.24 53.57
CA LYS A 505 -28.39 -6.60 53.71
C LYS A 505 -27.22 -7.53 54.00
N ASN A 506 -27.40 -8.48 54.93
CA ASN A 506 -26.35 -9.40 55.38
C ASN A 506 -25.12 -8.72 56.00
N THR A 507 -25.32 -7.63 56.75
CA THR A 507 -24.22 -6.96 57.46
C THR A 507 -23.50 -7.94 58.40
N PRO A 508 -22.16 -8.04 58.33
CA PRO A 508 -21.39 -8.88 59.24
C PRO A 508 -21.35 -8.25 60.63
N SER A 509 -21.07 -9.06 61.65
CA SER A 509 -20.83 -8.55 63.01
C SER A 509 -19.47 -7.85 63.08
N LEU A 510 -19.46 -6.52 63.21
CA LEU A 510 -18.24 -5.72 63.28
C LEU A 510 -17.77 -5.54 64.73
N ASP A 511 -16.48 -5.75 64.99
CA ASP A 511 -15.86 -5.51 66.31
C ASP A 511 -15.65 -4.01 66.53
N GLN A 512 -16.16 -3.48 67.64
CA GLN A 512 -16.05 -2.06 67.98
C GLN A 512 -14.62 -1.60 68.25
N ASN A 513 -13.69 -2.52 68.55
CA ASN A 513 -12.28 -2.19 68.76
C ASN A 513 -11.50 -2.11 67.44
N LYS A 514 -12.09 -2.56 66.33
CA LYS A 514 -11.47 -2.55 65.01
C LYS A 514 -12.10 -1.47 64.14
N LYS A 515 -11.28 -0.91 63.27
CA LYS A 515 -11.71 0.03 62.23
C LYS A 515 -11.88 -0.73 60.93
N TYR A 516 -12.88 -0.33 60.15
CA TYR A 516 -13.22 -1.00 58.90
C TYR A 516 -13.32 -0.01 57.74
N ASP A 517 -13.24 -0.56 56.53
CA ASP A 517 -13.52 0.09 55.26
C ASP A 517 -14.59 -0.69 54.53
N ILE A 518 -15.41 -0.01 53.73
CA ILE A 518 -16.32 -0.65 52.78
C ILE A 518 -15.78 -0.45 51.36
N ARG A 519 -15.65 -1.54 50.61
CA ARG A 519 -15.25 -1.53 49.20
C ARG A 519 -16.38 -2.08 48.34
N ARG A 520 -16.72 -1.36 47.28
CA ARG A 520 -17.63 -1.86 46.25
C ARG A 520 -16.93 -2.93 45.40
N LYS A 521 -17.61 -4.06 45.17
CA LYS A 521 -17.16 -5.09 44.24
C LYS A 521 -17.58 -4.75 42.80
N LEU A 522 -16.76 -5.21 41.84
CA LEU A 522 -17.04 -5.03 40.43
C LEU A 522 -18.25 -5.86 39.99
N ASN A 523 -19.14 -5.24 39.23
CA ASN A 523 -20.25 -5.94 38.60
C ASN A 523 -19.76 -6.74 37.38
N LYS A 524 -20.38 -7.89 37.16
CA LYS A 524 -20.08 -8.79 36.04
C LYS A 524 -21.32 -8.99 35.16
N ALA A 525 -21.09 -9.33 33.90
CA ALA A 525 -22.14 -9.63 32.95
C ALA A 525 -22.60 -11.08 33.06
N ASN A 526 -23.90 -11.32 32.95
CA ASN A 526 -24.43 -12.67 32.83
C ASN A 526 -25.05 -12.86 31.45
N SER A 527 -24.79 -14.02 30.85
CA SER A 527 -25.31 -14.38 29.54
C SER A 527 -25.56 -15.87 29.44
N SER A 528 -26.52 -16.22 28.62
CA SER A 528 -26.87 -17.59 28.28
C SER A 528 -26.79 -17.76 26.77
N GLY A 529 -25.96 -18.71 26.31
CA GLY A 529 -25.66 -18.91 24.89
C GLY A 529 -24.60 -19.99 24.65
N TYR A 530 -24.37 -20.33 23.39
CA TYR A 530 -23.37 -21.32 22.97
C TYR A 530 -21.95 -20.70 23.07
N ASN A 531 -21.01 -21.38 23.75
CA ASN A 531 -19.57 -21.07 23.80
C ASN A 531 -19.09 -19.77 24.52
N PHE A 532 -19.84 -19.20 25.48
CA PHE A 532 -19.36 -18.01 26.22
C PHE A 532 -19.62 -18.04 27.72
N GLU A 533 -18.57 -17.90 28.52
CA GLU A 533 -18.64 -17.70 29.98
C GLU A 533 -18.54 -16.21 30.34
N SER A 534 -19.64 -15.46 30.19
CA SER A 534 -19.64 -14.02 30.46
C SER A 534 -19.47 -13.63 31.93
N SER A 535 -19.68 -14.56 32.86
CA SER A 535 -19.73 -14.31 34.31
C SER A 535 -18.43 -13.75 34.89
N SER A 536 -17.36 -13.72 34.10
CA SER A 536 -16.04 -13.19 34.42
C SER A 536 -15.76 -11.80 33.80
N LEU A 537 -16.64 -11.29 32.94
CA LEU A 537 -16.48 -10.03 32.22
C LEU A 537 -17.06 -8.85 32.98
N LEU A 538 -16.34 -7.72 32.95
CA LEU A 538 -16.81 -6.49 33.56
C LEU A 538 -17.93 -5.86 32.73
N SER A 539 -18.99 -5.45 33.43
CA SER A 539 -20.16 -4.79 32.88
C SER A 539 -20.16 -3.27 33.13
N ASP A 540 -21.16 -2.60 32.57
CA ASP A 540 -21.43 -1.17 32.67
C ASP A 540 -20.28 -0.27 32.14
N VAL A 541 -20.28 1.01 32.51
CA VAL A 541 -19.22 1.96 32.12
C VAL A 541 -18.01 1.76 33.03
N THR A 542 -16.87 1.42 32.45
CA THR A 542 -15.66 1.14 33.21
C THR A 542 -14.90 2.42 33.53
N ASN A 543 -14.85 3.37 32.60
CA ASN A 543 -14.23 4.68 32.82
C ASN A 543 -14.76 5.77 31.87
N LEU A 544 -14.50 7.03 32.21
CA LEU A 544 -14.79 8.21 31.40
C LEU A 544 -13.55 9.10 31.31
N TYR A 545 -13.18 9.50 30.10
CA TYR A 545 -12.08 10.44 29.86
C TYR A 545 -12.64 11.72 29.22
N THR A 546 -12.12 12.89 29.57
CA THR A 546 -12.55 14.16 28.98
C THR A 546 -11.38 14.85 28.33
N ASP A 547 -11.62 15.42 27.15
CA ASP A 547 -10.63 16.09 26.31
C ASP A 547 -11.07 17.55 26.11
N ASN A 548 -10.34 18.45 26.77
CA ASN A 548 -10.52 19.91 26.74
C ASN A 548 -11.96 20.41 26.90
N ASP A 549 -12.78 19.72 27.70
CA ASP A 549 -14.22 19.98 27.88
C ASP A 549 -15.09 19.96 26.61
N GLU A 550 -14.51 19.62 25.44
CA GLU A 550 -15.21 19.52 24.16
C GLU A 550 -15.75 18.11 23.92
N TYR A 551 -15.00 17.08 24.30
CA TYR A 551 -15.34 15.68 24.07
C TYR A 551 -15.16 14.83 25.33
N ALA A 552 -15.96 13.79 25.41
CA ALA A 552 -15.83 12.73 26.40
C ALA A 552 -15.71 11.36 25.71
N TYR A 553 -14.84 10.51 26.23
CA TYR A 553 -14.64 9.15 25.77
C TYR A 553 -15.15 8.18 26.84
N VAL A 554 -16.24 7.47 26.51
CA VAL A 554 -16.86 6.50 27.42
C VAL A 554 -16.30 5.11 27.12
N ALA A 555 -15.66 4.50 28.11
CA ALA A 555 -15.13 3.14 28.01
C ALA A 555 -16.13 2.12 28.57
N SER A 556 -16.41 1.05 27.82
CA SER A 556 -17.27 -0.05 28.27
C SER A 556 -16.99 -1.32 27.46
N ASN A 557 -17.33 -2.48 28.02
CA ASN A 557 -17.34 -3.74 27.28
C ASN A 557 -18.65 -3.96 26.51
N SER A 558 -19.59 -3.02 26.57
CA SER A 558 -20.94 -3.09 25.99
C SER A 558 -21.82 -4.20 26.58
N PHE A 559 -21.55 -4.58 27.84
CA PHE A 559 -22.38 -5.54 28.57
C PHE A 559 -23.06 -4.86 29.77
N PRO A 560 -24.38 -5.07 29.97
CA PRO A 560 -25.06 -4.65 31.18
C PRO A 560 -24.71 -5.57 32.36
N SER A 561 -24.87 -5.07 33.58
CA SER A 561 -24.72 -5.87 34.80
C SER A 561 -25.78 -6.96 34.93
N GLU A 562 -25.41 -8.10 35.51
CA GLU A 562 -26.30 -9.24 35.76
C GLU A 562 -27.50 -8.89 36.65
N ILE A 563 -28.64 -9.54 36.40
CA ILE A 563 -29.82 -9.46 37.25
C ILE A 563 -29.55 -10.23 38.54
N ARG A 564 -29.59 -9.53 39.67
CA ARG A 564 -29.37 -10.13 40.99
C ARG A 564 -30.69 -10.61 41.58
N SER A 565 -31.05 -11.87 41.33
CA SER A 565 -32.27 -12.48 41.88
C SER A 565 -32.24 -12.70 43.40
N ASP A 566 -31.05 -12.68 44.00
CA ASP A 566 -30.81 -12.82 45.44
C ASP A 566 -31.01 -11.52 46.25
N PHE A 567 -31.18 -10.39 45.54
CA PHE A 567 -31.43 -9.08 46.11
C PHE A 567 -32.82 -8.56 45.75
N THR A 568 -33.66 -8.38 46.77
CA THR A 568 -34.99 -7.80 46.66
C THR A 568 -35.07 -6.47 47.40
N ASP A 569 -35.90 -5.56 46.89
CA ASP A 569 -36.19 -4.28 47.55
C ASP A 569 -36.96 -4.48 48.87
N LEU A 570 -37.25 -3.38 49.57
CA LEU A 570 -38.03 -3.38 50.80
C LEU A 570 -39.47 -3.94 50.63
N ASN A 571 -39.96 -4.10 49.39
CA ASN A 571 -41.24 -4.67 49.04
C ASN A 571 -41.14 -6.11 48.49
N ASN A 572 -39.96 -6.73 48.62
CA ASN A 572 -39.64 -8.08 48.16
C ASN A 572 -39.71 -8.27 46.62
N LYS A 573 -39.54 -7.19 45.85
CA LYS A 573 -39.43 -7.23 44.38
C LYS A 573 -37.96 -7.28 43.96
N ILE A 574 -37.63 -8.09 42.95
CA ILE A 574 -36.29 -8.10 42.35
C ILE A 574 -35.98 -6.70 41.79
N ILE A 575 -34.81 -6.17 42.15
CA ILE A 575 -34.35 -4.87 41.67
C ILE A 575 -33.60 -5.05 40.36
N GLU A 576 -34.25 -4.69 39.24
CA GLU A 576 -33.70 -4.73 37.89
C GLU A 576 -32.98 -3.42 37.49
N ASN A 577 -32.38 -2.70 38.45
CA ASN A 577 -31.76 -1.36 38.32
C ASN A 577 -30.79 -1.20 37.13
N TYR A 578 -31.32 -1.07 35.90
CA TYR A 578 -30.56 -1.05 34.64
C TYR A 578 -29.69 -2.30 34.40
N ARG A 579 -30.05 -3.41 35.05
CA ARG A 579 -29.43 -4.73 34.96
C ARG A 579 -30.18 -5.60 33.96
N PHE A 580 -29.47 -6.40 33.19
CA PHE A 580 -30.08 -7.23 32.15
C PHE A 580 -29.22 -8.47 31.89
N ASP A 581 -29.85 -9.64 31.89
CA ASP A 581 -29.17 -10.88 31.51
C ASP A 581 -29.29 -11.06 30.00
N VAL A 582 -28.15 -11.12 29.32
CA VAL A 582 -28.12 -11.22 27.86
C VAL A 582 -28.44 -12.67 27.46
N SER A 583 -29.52 -12.87 26.73
CA SER A 583 -29.83 -14.17 26.13
C SER A 583 -29.87 -13.99 24.62
N GLU A 584 -29.02 -14.73 23.91
CA GLU A 584 -29.08 -14.80 22.46
C GLU A 584 -29.34 -16.23 22.04
N THR A 585 -30.48 -16.43 21.38
CA THR A 585 -30.82 -17.70 20.77
C THR A 585 -30.34 -17.63 19.33
N ILE A 586 -29.27 -18.39 19.02
CA ILE A 586 -28.82 -18.59 17.64
C ILE A 586 -30.01 -19.10 16.82
N LYS A 587 -30.33 -18.43 15.71
CA LYS A 587 -31.34 -18.87 14.75
C LYS A 587 -30.86 -20.18 14.15
N SER A 588 -31.33 -21.27 14.73
CA SER A 588 -30.99 -22.62 14.33
C SER A 588 -32.21 -23.51 14.48
N THR A 589 -32.17 -24.61 13.76
CA THR A 589 -33.14 -25.70 13.85
C THR A 589 -32.39 -26.99 13.65
N SER A 590 -32.94 -28.10 14.15
CA SER A 590 -32.33 -29.41 13.96
C SER A 590 -33.35 -30.45 13.57
N ILE A 591 -32.83 -31.51 12.98
CA ILE A 591 -33.58 -32.74 12.70
C ILE A 591 -32.85 -33.90 13.38
N ASN A 592 -33.61 -34.91 13.80
CA ASN A 592 -33.07 -36.07 14.51
C ASN A 592 -33.75 -37.38 14.11
N SER A 593 -34.60 -37.35 13.07
CA SER A 593 -35.42 -38.47 12.67
C SER A 593 -35.74 -38.43 11.18
N ILE A 594 -35.98 -39.62 10.60
CA ILE A 594 -36.46 -39.78 9.22
C ILE A 594 -37.80 -39.07 9.00
N SER A 595 -38.63 -38.94 10.04
CA SER A 595 -39.91 -38.22 9.96
C SER A 595 -39.77 -36.73 9.63
N ASN A 596 -38.58 -36.15 9.83
CA ASN A 596 -38.28 -34.78 9.42
C ASN A 596 -38.04 -34.66 7.90
N LEU A 597 -37.81 -35.75 7.19
CA LEU A 597 -37.57 -35.74 5.75
C LEU A 597 -38.87 -36.03 4.99
N THR A 598 -39.20 -35.18 4.03
CA THR A 598 -40.45 -35.22 3.26
C THR A 598 -40.17 -35.06 1.76
N ASP A 599 -41.20 -35.25 0.93
CA ASP A 599 -41.09 -35.27 -0.54
C ASP A 599 -40.12 -36.35 -1.04
N PHE A 600 -40.43 -37.61 -0.70
CA PHE A 600 -39.69 -38.78 -1.16
C PHE A 600 -40.03 -39.13 -2.61
N ASP A 601 -39.04 -39.14 -3.49
CA ASP A 601 -39.12 -39.62 -4.86
C ASP A 601 -38.87 -41.14 -4.88
N SER A 602 -39.92 -41.92 -5.18
CA SER A 602 -39.85 -43.40 -5.17
C SER A 602 -38.96 -43.99 -6.26
N ASP A 603 -38.76 -43.26 -7.37
CA ASP A 603 -37.99 -43.73 -8.52
C ASP A 603 -36.48 -43.50 -8.28
N LYS A 604 -36.13 -42.42 -7.59
CA LYS A 604 -34.73 -42.06 -7.28
C LYS A 604 -34.28 -42.40 -5.87
N GLN A 605 -35.22 -42.76 -4.98
CA GLN A 605 -34.99 -43.00 -3.55
C GLN A 605 -34.38 -41.79 -2.82
N LEU A 606 -34.80 -40.57 -3.17
CA LEU A 606 -34.27 -39.31 -2.65
C LEU A 606 -35.34 -38.49 -1.95
N TYR A 607 -34.94 -37.71 -0.95
CA TYR A 607 -35.74 -36.66 -0.32
C TYR A 607 -35.29 -35.29 -0.80
N SER A 608 -36.21 -34.33 -0.84
CA SER A 608 -35.90 -32.94 -1.21
C SER A 608 -36.26 -31.90 -0.14
N THR A 609 -37.13 -32.25 0.81
CA THR A 609 -37.76 -31.26 1.71
C THR A 609 -37.57 -31.66 3.16
N ILE A 610 -37.21 -30.69 4.00
CA ILE A 610 -36.97 -30.86 5.42
C ILE A 610 -38.10 -30.19 6.21
N THR A 611 -38.66 -30.89 7.19
CA THR A 611 -39.70 -30.43 8.11
C THR A 611 -39.15 -30.37 9.52
N VAL A 612 -39.29 -29.22 10.17
CA VAL A 612 -38.78 -28.94 11.52
C VAL A 612 -39.89 -28.46 12.45
N GLU A 613 -39.65 -28.42 13.76
CA GLU A 613 -40.63 -27.93 14.74
C GLU A 613 -40.77 -26.40 14.73
N SER A 614 -39.68 -25.70 14.43
CA SER A 614 -39.63 -24.25 14.31
C SER A 614 -38.65 -23.87 13.21
N LEU A 615 -39.10 -23.02 12.28
CA LEU A 615 -38.30 -22.56 11.15
C LEU A 615 -37.99 -21.07 11.32
N PRO A 616 -36.77 -20.70 11.78
CA PRO A 616 -36.39 -19.31 12.00
C PRO A 616 -35.91 -18.59 10.73
N PHE A 617 -35.87 -19.29 9.58
CA PHE A 617 -35.27 -18.81 8.33
C PHE A 617 -36.32 -18.29 7.33
N ILE A 618 -35.92 -17.31 6.53
CA ILE A 618 -36.68 -16.79 5.38
C ILE A 618 -36.09 -17.30 4.06
N THR A 619 -36.87 -17.24 2.98
CA THR A 619 -36.39 -17.61 1.64
C THR A 619 -35.23 -16.70 1.22
N GLY A 620 -34.12 -17.30 0.81
CA GLY A 620 -32.88 -16.60 0.46
C GLY A 620 -31.83 -16.59 1.58
N ASP A 621 -32.18 -16.98 2.80
CA ASP A 621 -31.20 -17.06 3.89
C ASP A 621 -30.11 -18.08 3.58
N LYS A 622 -28.86 -17.68 3.82
CA LYS A 622 -27.71 -18.58 3.81
C LYS A 622 -27.59 -19.24 5.18
N ILE A 623 -27.53 -20.56 5.22
CA ILE A 623 -27.35 -21.36 6.44
C ILE A 623 -26.10 -22.23 6.36
N LEU A 624 -25.57 -22.62 7.51
CA LEU A 624 -24.58 -23.67 7.68
C LEU A 624 -25.30 -24.96 8.06
N TYR A 625 -25.06 -26.03 7.30
CA TYR A 625 -25.42 -27.39 7.65
C TYR A 625 -24.24 -28.03 8.41
N ASP A 626 -24.49 -28.38 9.67
CA ASP A 626 -23.52 -28.95 10.62
C ASP A 626 -24.08 -30.27 11.19
N PRO A 627 -23.78 -31.41 10.55
CA PRO A 627 -24.22 -32.71 11.02
C PRO A 627 -23.37 -33.17 12.22
N GLU A 628 -24.01 -33.53 13.34
CA GLU A 628 -23.30 -34.05 14.52
C GLU A 628 -22.64 -35.42 14.25
N SER A 629 -23.14 -36.16 13.25
CA SER A 629 -22.69 -37.51 12.89
C SER A 629 -22.53 -37.68 11.37
N GLU A 630 -22.79 -38.87 10.82
CA GLU A 630 -22.71 -39.10 9.37
C GLU A 630 -23.70 -38.18 8.63
N PRO A 631 -23.25 -37.34 7.68
CA PRO A 631 -24.13 -36.42 6.96
C PRO A 631 -25.19 -37.14 6.14
N LEU A 632 -26.31 -36.48 5.89
CA LEU A 632 -27.26 -36.90 4.86
C LEU A 632 -26.53 -36.98 3.52
N ILE A 633 -26.57 -38.16 2.89
CA ILE A 633 -25.68 -38.39 1.76
C ILE A 633 -26.26 -37.68 0.53
N GLY A 634 -25.41 -36.92 -0.15
CA GLY A 634 -25.82 -35.90 -1.14
C GLY A 634 -25.65 -34.47 -0.60
N LEU A 635 -25.60 -34.30 0.73
CA LEU A 635 -25.18 -33.06 1.37
C LEU A 635 -23.78 -33.25 1.98
N ASN A 636 -22.96 -32.21 1.86
CA ASN A 636 -21.73 -32.06 2.62
C ASN A 636 -21.94 -31.02 3.72
N ALA A 637 -21.26 -31.17 4.86
CA ALA A 637 -21.18 -30.11 5.85
C ALA A 637 -20.67 -28.81 5.18
N GLY A 638 -21.41 -27.71 5.35
CA GLY A 638 -21.14 -26.50 4.59
C GLY A 638 -22.38 -25.63 4.38
N SER A 639 -22.24 -24.59 3.56
CA SER A 639 -23.29 -23.57 3.42
C SER A 639 -24.29 -23.86 2.31
N TYR A 640 -25.57 -23.63 2.60
CA TYR A 640 -26.68 -23.76 1.66
C TYR A 640 -27.63 -22.56 1.77
N TYR A 641 -28.45 -22.34 0.76
CA TYR A 641 -29.52 -21.35 0.75
C TYR A 641 -30.88 -22.02 0.96
N ILE A 642 -31.77 -21.34 1.67
CA ILE A 642 -33.10 -21.86 2.00
C ILE A 642 -34.17 -21.29 1.09
N GLU A 643 -35.11 -22.15 0.69
CA GLU A 643 -36.44 -21.73 0.28
C GLU A 643 -37.45 -22.14 1.35
N ASN A 644 -38.14 -21.17 1.95
CA ASN A 644 -39.19 -21.41 2.93
C ASN A 644 -40.51 -21.68 2.21
N LEU A 645 -41.03 -22.91 2.35
CA LEU A 645 -42.26 -23.38 1.71
C LEU A 645 -43.52 -23.15 2.58
N GLY A 646 -43.36 -22.55 3.77
CA GLY A 646 -44.40 -22.45 4.78
C GLY A 646 -44.61 -23.75 5.58
N ASN A 647 -45.44 -23.70 6.63
CA ASN A 647 -45.74 -24.84 7.52
C ASN A 647 -44.50 -25.55 8.10
N GLN A 648 -43.45 -24.78 8.42
CA GLN A 648 -42.18 -25.28 8.99
C GLN A 648 -41.43 -26.25 8.06
N LYS A 649 -41.62 -26.10 6.73
CA LYS A 649 -40.92 -26.86 5.69
C LYS A 649 -39.99 -25.99 4.88
N PHE A 650 -38.84 -26.54 4.49
CA PHE A 650 -37.88 -25.85 3.65
C PHE A 650 -37.09 -26.78 2.74
N LYS A 651 -36.52 -26.19 1.68
CA LYS A 651 -35.59 -26.85 0.75
C LYS A 651 -34.23 -26.17 0.77
N LEU A 652 -33.20 -26.94 0.42
CA LEU A 652 -31.81 -26.50 0.38
C LEU A 652 -31.35 -26.29 -1.06
N TYR A 653 -30.52 -25.28 -1.29
CA TYR A 653 -29.96 -24.94 -2.59
C TYR A 653 -28.48 -24.56 -2.45
N LYS A 654 -27.63 -24.94 -3.43
CA LYS A 654 -26.21 -24.51 -3.44
C LYS A 654 -25.99 -23.03 -3.76
N SER A 655 -26.93 -22.38 -4.44
CA SER A 655 -26.83 -20.98 -4.85
C SER A 655 -28.20 -20.30 -4.81
N LEU A 656 -28.24 -18.99 -4.54
CA LEU A 656 -29.45 -18.16 -4.64
C LEU A 656 -30.13 -18.28 -6.00
N SER A 657 -29.34 -18.32 -7.08
CA SER A 657 -29.86 -18.47 -8.46
C SER A 657 -30.61 -19.78 -8.69
N PHE A 658 -30.33 -20.82 -7.89
CA PHE A 658 -30.94 -22.14 -8.08
C PHE A 658 -32.36 -22.22 -7.52
N ILE A 659 -32.74 -21.30 -6.63
CA ILE A 659 -34.11 -21.19 -6.10
C ILE A 659 -35.10 -20.93 -7.25
N GLU A 660 -34.81 -19.98 -8.15
CA GLU A 660 -35.68 -19.69 -9.29
C GLU A 660 -35.76 -20.84 -10.30
N SER A 661 -34.64 -21.52 -10.54
CA SER A 661 -34.59 -22.68 -11.43
C SER A 661 -35.20 -23.95 -10.82
N GLY A 662 -35.57 -23.93 -9.54
CA GLY A 662 -36.08 -25.09 -8.80
C GLY A 662 -35.07 -26.23 -8.63
N LEU A 663 -33.77 -25.95 -8.80
CA LEU A 663 -32.69 -26.94 -8.69
C LEU A 663 -32.29 -27.15 -7.22
N CYS A 664 -33.23 -27.70 -6.45
CA CYS A 664 -33.01 -28.03 -5.03
C CYS A 664 -32.05 -29.22 -4.86
N GLU A 665 -31.33 -29.22 -3.74
CA GLU A 665 -30.52 -30.35 -3.34
C GLU A 665 -31.40 -31.51 -2.90
N THR A 666 -30.99 -32.71 -3.28
CA THR A 666 -31.68 -33.95 -2.94
C THR A 666 -30.71 -34.86 -2.20
N PHE A 667 -31.22 -35.61 -1.24
CA PHE A 667 -30.38 -36.35 -0.29
C PHE A 667 -31.02 -37.67 0.13
N PHE A 668 -30.18 -38.60 0.59
CA PHE A 668 -30.60 -39.91 1.09
C PHE A 668 -30.18 -40.14 2.54
N ILE A 669 -30.88 -41.07 3.18
CA ILE A 669 -30.64 -41.45 4.57
C ILE A 669 -29.36 -42.29 4.63
N PRO A 670 -28.36 -41.93 5.46
CA PRO A 670 -27.16 -42.74 5.62
C PRO A 670 -27.48 -44.08 6.30
N PRO A 671 -26.63 -45.11 6.15
CA PRO A 671 -26.85 -46.43 6.76
C PRO A 671 -27.00 -46.39 8.29
N SER A 672 -26.43 -45.36 8.93
CA SER A 672 -26.50 -45.08 10.37
C SER A 672 -27.83 -44.44 10.81
N GLY A 673 -28.70 -44.02 9.88
CA GLY A 673 -29.93 -43.27 10.15
C GLY A 673 -29.71 -41.75 10.23
N VAL A 674 -30.78 -40.98 10.43
CA VAL A 674 -30.67 -39.51 10.56
C VAL A 674 -30.13 -39.16 11.95
N GLY A 675 -28.93 -38.58 11.99
CA GLY A 675 -28.33 -38.04 13.22
C GLY A 675 -28.97 -36.72 13.66
N ASN A 676 -28.42 -36.10 14.71
CA ASN A 676 -28.83 -34.76 15.12
C ASN A 676 -28.16 -33.72 14.22
N ASP A 677 -28.83 -33.40 13.13
CA ASP A 677 -28.34 -32.54 12.07
C ASP A 677 -28.80 -31.11 12.33
N ARG A 678 -27.84 -30.18 12.45
CA ARG A 678 -28.12 -28.77 12.78
C ARG A 678 -28.04 -27.90 11.54
N PHE A 679 -28.99 -26.99 11.43
CA PHE A 679 -28.99 -25.91 10.45
C PHE A 679 -28.93 -24.61 11.21
N ILE A 680 -27.90 -23.81 10.95
CA ILE A 680 -27.60 -22.57 11.68
C ILE A 680 -27.57 -21.43 10.67
N LEU A 681 -28.12 -20.25 10.99
CA LEU A 681 -27.96 -19.09 10.11
C LEU A 681 -26.47 -18.81 9.88
N PHE A 682 -26.03 -18.71 8.63
CA PHE A 682 -24.62 -18.66 8.29
C PHE A 682 -23.91 -17.42 8.88
N SER A 683 -24.64 -16.31 9.06
CA SER A 683 -24.08 -15.13 9.73
C SER A 683 -23.78 -15.39 11.21
N GLN A 684 -24.47 -16.34 11.84
CA GLN A 684 -24.37 -16.66 13.27
C GLN A 684 -23.56 -17.93 13.55
N SER A 685 -23.08 -18.64 12.52
CA SER A 685 -22.38 -19.92 12.71
C SER A 685 -20.98 -19.75 13.31
N ASP A 686 -20.33 -18.61 13.05
CA ASP A 686 -19.00 -18.26 13.56
C ASP A 686 -19.07 -17.15 14.64
N GLU A 687 -20.26 -16.79 15.11
CA GLU A 687 -20.43 -15.78 16.15
C GLU A 687 -19.95 -16.33 17.50
N VAL A 688 -18.68 -16.06 17.82
CA VAL A 688 -18.16 -16.16 19.18
C VAL A 688 -18.65 -14.93 19.93
N PHE A 689 -19.47 -15.13 20.95
CA PHE A 689 -19.83 -14.05 21.86
C PHE A 689 -18.54 -13.42 22.39
N GLY A 690 -18.38 -12.13 22.14
CA GLY A 690 -17.13 -11.43 22.36
C GLY A 690 -17.37 -10.05 22.95
N ILE A 691 -16.35 -9.52 23.61
CA ILE A 691 -16.32 -8.16 24.12
C ILE A 691 -16.11 -7.15 22.99
N GLN A 692 -16.84 -6.04 23.03
CA GLN A 692 -16.77 -5.02 21.99
C GLN A 692 -15.60 -4.03 22.17
N LYS A 693 -14.95 -4.03 23.34
CA LYS A 693 -13.85 -3.12 23.73
C LYS A 693 -14.18 -1.65 23.38
N LEU A 694 -15.36 -1.18 23.76
CA LEU A 694 -15.90 0.10 23.31
C LEU A 694 -15.19 1.28 23.97
N LEU A 695 -14.74 2.23 23.14
CA LEU A 695 -14.33 3.58 23.55
C LEU A 695 -15.08 4.61 22.69
N ARG A 696 -16.21 5.10 23.18
CA ARG A 696 -17.10 5.97 22.39
C ARG A 696 -16.80 7.44 22.64
N LYS A 697 -16.42 8.17 21.58
CA LYS A 697 -16.28 9.63 21.60
C LYS A 697 -17.66 10.30 21.50
N ILE A 698 -17.96 11.19 22.45
CA ILE A 698 -19.23 11.92 22.55
C ILE A 698 -18.93 13.41 22.75
N PRO A 699 -19.51 14.32 21.95
CA PRO A 699 -19.34 15.75 22.16
C PRO A 699 -20.06 16.22 23.45
N LEU A 700 -19.39 17.08 24.21
CA LEU A 700 -19.91 17.73 25.41
C LEU A 700 -20.63 19.05 25.08
N GLU A 701 -20.72 19.44 23.81
CA GLU A 701 -21.54 20.58 23.39
C GLU A 701 -22.94 20.16 22.93
N LYS A 702 -23.95 20.92 23.36
CA LYS A 702 -25.34 20.75 22.92
C LYS A 702 -25.55 21.37 21.54
N ASN A 703 -25.52 20.57 20.48
CA ASN A 703 -25.98 21.03 19.16
C ASN A 703 -27.52 21.01 19.05
N ILE A 704 -28.20 21.76 19.92
CA ILE A 704 -29.68 21.90 19.89
C ILE A 704 -30.11 23.07 19.00
N LYS A 705 -29.18 23.97 18.64
CA LYS A 705 -29.50 25.24 17.96
C LYS A 705 -29.55 25.15 16.43
N ASN A 706 -28.92 24.18 15.79
CA ASN A 706 -28.94 24.03 14.33
C ASN A 706 -29.59 22.70 13.94
N SER A 707 -30.80 22.77 13.39
CA SER A 707 -31.59 21.66 12.84
C SER A 707 -30.99 21.08 11.55
N SER A 708 -29.66 21.01 11.42
CA SER A 708 -29.05 20.16 10.40
C SER A 708 -29.13 18.72 10.89
N GLY A 709 -30.31 18.11 10.75
CA GLY A 709 -30.47 16.68 10.98
C GLY A 709 -29.46 15.96 10.11
N GLN A 710 -28.42 15.39 10.73
CA GLN A 710 -27.51 14.52 10.00
C GLN A 710 -28.26 13.22 9.71
N ASN A 711 -28.21 12.79 8.45
CA ASN A 711 -28.76 11.48 8.09
C ASN A 711 -28.05 10.42 8.92
N THR A 712 -28.79 9.70 9.76
CA THR A 712 -28.26 8.55 10.48
C THR A 712 -27.87 7.48 9.47
N LEU A 713 -26.59 7.13 9.43
CA LEU A 713 -26.09 6.00 8.66
C LEU A 713 -26.46 4.70 9.39
N PRO A 714 -26.73 3.58 8.69
CA PRO A 714 -26.91 2.27 9.32
C PRO A 714 -25.83 1.95 10.36
N GLY A 715 -26.23 1.34 11.47
CA GLY A 715 -25.32 0.89 12.53
C GLY A 715 -25.34 1.71 13.83
N LYS A 716 -24.18 1.84 14.48
CA LYS A 716 -24.01 2.25 15.88
C LYS A 716 -24.21 3.75 16.10
N THR A 717 -25.21 4.12 16.91
CA THR A 717 -25.65 5.53 17.05
C THR A 717 -25.40 6.13 18.43
N GLY A 718 -25.34 5.33 19.50
CA GLY A 718 -25.15 5.87 20.85
C GLY A 718 -24.80 4.80 21.88
N ILE A 719 -24.71 5.22 23.14
CA ILE A 719 -24.44 4.35 24.29
C ILE A 719 -25.47 4.64 25.38
N LEU A 720 -26.00 3.60 26.01
CA LEU A 720 -26.89 3.71 27.16
C LEU A 720 -26.09 4.10 28.42
N ILE A 721 -26.80 4.55 29.46
CA ILE A 721 -26.18 4.94 30.74
C ILE A 721 -25.46 3.78 31.43
N ASN A 722 -25.82 2.53 31.11
CA ASN A 722 -25.17 1.30 31.57
C ASN A 722 -24.13 0.76 30.56
N GLY A 723 -23.59 1.61 29.67
CA GLY A 723 -22.46 1.26 28.82
C GLY A 723 -22.78 0.40 27.58
N VAL A 724 -24.03 -0.03 27.39
CA VAL A 724 -24.44 -0.84 26.22
C VAL A 724 -24.54 0.03 24.97
N GLU A 725 -23.88 -0.36 23.88
CA GLU A 725 -23.96 0.33 22.59
C GLU A 725 -25.32 0.09 21.91
N ILE A 726 -25.85 1.13 21.27
CA ILE A 726 -27.14 1.11 20.60
C ILE A 726 -26.92 1.15 19.09
N ASN A 727 -27.47 0.16 18.39
CA ASN A 727 -27.63 0.20 16.94
C ASN A 727 -28.94 0.91 16.57
N ASN A 728 -28.92 1.71 15.51
CA ASN A 728 -30.15 2.30 14.99
C ASN A 728 -30.99 1.28 14.22
N TYR A 729 -32.21 1.70 13.89
CA TYR A 729 -33.19 0.90 13.15
C TYR A 729 -32.82 0.63 11.68
N LYS A 730 -31.78 1.28 11.13
CA LYS A 730 -31.39 1.12 9.73
C LYS A 730 -30.39 -0.03 9.63
N SER A 731 -30.75 -1.02 8.83
CA SER A 731 -29.89 -2.16 8.48
C SER A 731 -29.04 -1.82 7.26
N GLU A 732 -27.88 -2.46 7.13
CA GLU A 732 -27.14 -2.51 5.86
C GLU A 732 -27.82 -3.45 4.85
N ASP A 733 -28.54 -4.45 5.36
CA ASP A 733 -29.37 -5.34 4.57
C ASP A 733 -30.74 -4.68 4.32
N VAL A 734 -30.93 -4.14 3.11
CA VAL A 734 -32.12 -3.40 2.70
C VAL A 734 -32.88 -4.15 1.62
N ILE A 735 -34.16 -4.43 1.89
CA ILE A 735 -35.11 -4.92 0.89
C ILE A 735 -35.73 -3.70 0.20
N TYR A 736 -35.41 -3.49 -1.08
CA TYR A 736 -36.03 -2.45 -1.89
C TYR A 736 -37.45 -2.86 -2.28
N TYR A 737 -38.45 -2.06 -1.92
CA TYR A 737 -39.84 -2.26 -2.31
C TYR A 737 -40.50 -0.93 -2.70
N GLY A 738 -41.40 -0.94 -3.70
CA GLY A 738 -42.15 0.24 -4.13
C GLY A 738 -42.07 0.49 -5.64
N PRO A 739 -42.76 1.55 -6.12
CA PRO A 739 -42.68 1.95 -7.51
C PRO A 739 -41.26 2.45 -7.85
N ILE A 740 -40.80 2.16 -9.07
CA ILE A 740 -39.55 2.69 -9.61
C ILE A 740 -39.65 4.22 -9.64
N GLN A 741 -38.74 4.90 -8.92
CA GLN A 741 -38.73 6.36 -8.84
C GLN A 741 -38.01 7.01 -10.02
N ASP A 742 -36.92 6.39 -10.49
CA ASP A 742 -36.08 6.92 -11.57
C ASP A 742 -35.41 5.79 -12.35
N VAL A 743 -35.09 6.05 -13.63
CA VAL A 743 -34.42 5.10 -14.53
C VAL A 743 -33.28 5.83 -15.24
N ASN A 744 -32.04 5.39 -15.00
CA ASN A 744 -30.88 5.88 -15.71
C ASN A 744 -30.50 4.95 -16.88
N ILE A 745 -30.43 5.51 -18.10
CA ILE A 745 -30.04 4.78 -19.30
C ILE A 745 -28.52 4.76 -19.39
N ILE A 746 -27.93 3.56 -19.30
CA ILE A 746 -26.47 3.38 -19.28
C ILE A 746 -25.88 3.34 -20.70
N SER A 747 -26.64 2.84 -21.69
CA SER A 747 -26.21 2.72 -23.08
C SER A 747 -27.28 3.28 -24.02
N SER A 748 -27.07 4.47 -24.58
CA SER A 748 -27.97 5.14 -25.53
C SER A 748 -27.54 4.95 -26.99
N GLY A 749 -28.46 5.18 -27.93
CA GLY A 749 -28.20 5.20 -29.38
C GLY A 749 -29.06 6.27 -30.09
N GLU A 750 -28.89 6.42 -31.41
CA GLU A 750 -29.53 7.47 -32.24
C GLU A 750 -30.14 6.90 -33.54
N ASN A 751 -31.04 7.67 -34.18
CA ASN A 751 -31.73 7.35 -35.45
C ASN A 751 -32.67 6.14 -35.43
N TYR A 752 -33.41 5.95 -34.33
CA TYR A 752 -34.44 4.93 -34.25
C TYR A 752 -35.70 5.33 -35.02
N ASP A 753 -36.31 4.35 -35.68
CA ASP A 753 -37.62 4.49 -36.30
C ASP A 753 -38.69 4.65 -35.21
N VAL A 754 -39.51 5.71 -35.30
CA VAL A 754 -40.63 5.96 -34.38
C VAL A 754 -41.66 4.84 -34.44
N ILE A 755 -41.78 4.15 -35.59
CA ILE A 755 -42.70 3.02 -35.78
C ILE A 755 -42.14 1.75 -35.13
N ASN A 756 -40.81 1.62 -35.04
CA ASN A 756 -40.11 0.48 -34.44
C ASN A 756 -39.14 0.96 -33.34
N PRO A 757 -39.67 1.36 -32.15
CA PRO A 757 -38.86 1.92 -31.09
C PRO A 757 -37.84 0.90 -30.51
N PRO A 758 -36.74 1.38 -29.91
CA PRO A 758 -35.74 0.50 -29.31
C PRO A 758 -36.30 -0.26 -28.09
N LEU A 759 -35.73 -1.42 -27.79
CA LEU A 759 -36.02 -2.17 -26.57
C LEU A 759 -35.11 -1.67 -25.43
N VAL A 760 -35.70 -1.39 -24.26
CA VAL A 760 -34.95 -1.04 -23.04
C VAL A 760 -35.01 -2.22 -22.08
N GLU A 761 -33.87 -2.90 -21.90
CA GLU A 761 -33.73 -3.99 -20.94
C GLU A 761 -33.12 -3.48 -19.63
N VAL A 762 -33.74 -3.86 -18.51
CA VAL A 762 -33.23 -3.55 -17.18
C VAL A 762 -32.27 -4.66 -16.77
N SER A 763 -30.99 -4.33 -16.63
CA SER A 763 -30.00 -5.24 -16.08
C SER A 763 -30.14 -5.33 -14.56
N VAL A 764 -30.93 -6.27 -14.04
CA VAL A 764 -30.89 -6.65 -12.61
C VAL A 764 -31.10 -8.16 -12.41
N GLY A 765 -30.52 -8.69 -11.32
CA GLY A 765 -30.64 -10.08 -10.87
C GLY A 765 -32.06 -10.47 -10.43
N LEU A 766 -32.19 -11.72 -9.95
CA LEU A 766 -33.41 -12.46 -9.55
C LEU A 766 -34.75 -11.74 -9.80
N GLY A 767 -35.46 -12.19 -10.84
CA GLY A 767 -36.80 -11.74 -11.22
C GLY A 767 -36.83 -10.56 -12.21
N SER A 768 -37.38 -10.78 -13.41
CA SER A 768 -37.70 -9.70 -14.35
C SER A 768 -38.96 -8.95 -13.89
N THR A 769 -38.81 -7.90 -13.06
CA THR A 769 -39.96 -7.17 -12.48
C THR A 769 -40.23 -5.82 -13.14
N ALA A 770 -39.25 -5.22 -13.81
CA ALA A 770 -39.39 -3.92 -14.46
C ALA A 770 -39.41 -4.05 -15.99
N LYS A 771 -40.54 -3.70 -16.61
CA LYS A 771 -40.67 -3.53 -18.08
C LYS A 771 -40.68 -2.04 -18.39
N ILE A 772 -39.76 -1.60 -19.24
CA ILE A 772 -39.63 -0.20 -19.64
C ILE A 772 -39.99 -0.08 -21.12
N ASN A 773 -41.01 0.71 -21.44
CA ASN A 773 -41.39 1.04 -22.81
C ASN A 773 -40.97 2.49 -23.11
N PRO A 774 -40.03 2.73 -24.05
CA PRO A 774 -39.68 4.08 -24.43
C PRO A 774 -40.80 4.73 -25.25
N VAL A 775 -41.06 6.01 -24.99
CA VAL A 775 -41.93 6.86 -25.81
C VAL A 775 -41.03 7.78 -26.63
N VAL A 776 -40.97 7.56 -27.94
CA VAL A 776 -40.09 8.28 -28.88
C VAL A 776 -40.89 9.22 -29.79
N SER A 777 -40.29 10.33 -30.21
CA SER A 777 -40.84 11.31 -31.15
C SER A 777 -39.77 11.74 -32.15
N GLY A 778 -40.13 11.92 -33.43
CA GLY A 778 -39.19 12.24 -34.52
C GLY A 778 -39.85 13.03 -35.66
N SER A 779 -39.10 13.35 -36.72
CA SER A 779 -39.53 14.15 -37.89
C SER A 779 -39.38 13.40 -39.22
N PHE A 780 -40.07 13.88 -40.26
CA PHE A 780 -40.12 13.29 -41.59
C PHE A 780 -38.97 13.78 -42.49
N GLU A 781 -38.05 12.88 -42.88
CA GLU A 781 -36.80 13.29 -43.55
C GLU A 781 -36.84 13.19 -45.09
N LYS A 782 -37.44 12.14 -45.68
CA LYS A 782 -37.27 11.85 -47.12
C LYS A 782 -38.40 11.01 -47.75
N VAL A 783 -38.68 11.27 -49.03
CA VAL A 783 -39.64 10.54 -49.88
C VAL A 783 -38.95 9.92 -51.09
N TYR A 784 -39.28 8.68 -51.43
CA TYR A 784 -38.82 7.99 -52.64
C TYR A 784 -39.97 7.89 -53.66
N VAL A 785 -39.68 8.08 -54.97
CA VAL A 785 -40.68 8.07 -56.06
C VAL A 785 -40.43 6.90 -57.01
N ASP A 786 -41.47 6.10 -57.25
CA ASP A 786 -41.44 4.99 -58.21
C ASP A 786 -41.57 5.45 -59.67
N SER A 787 -41.10 4.63 -60.62
CA SER A 787 -41.15 4.92 -62.06
C SER A 787 -42.58 4.96 -62.61
N GLN A 788 -42.93 6.01 -63.37
CA GLN A 788 -44.29 6.24 -63.91
C GLN A 788 -44.40 5.87 -65.40
N ASN A 789 -45.47 5.18 -65.79
CA ASN A 789 -45.77 4.76 -67.17
C ASN A 789 -46.83 5.61 -67.90
N TYR A 790 -47.35 6.65 -67.24
CA TYR A 790 -48.29 7.64 -67.78
C TYR A 790 -47.66 9.04 -67.82
N ASN A 791 -48.23 9.92 -68.66
CA ASN A 791 -47.78 11.30 -68.79
C ASN A 791 -48.55 12.18 -67.81
N ILE A 792 -47.87 13.13 -67.18
CA ILE A 792 -48.49 14.10 -66.28
C ILE A 792 -48.56 15.45 -66.97
N ASP A 793 -49.73 16.08 -66.97
CA ASP A 793 -49.88 17.44 -67.48
C ASP A 793 -49.55 18.48 -66.40
N GLN A 794 -50.21 18.34 -65.25
CA GLN A 794 -50.02 19.13 -64.03
C GLN A 794 -50.30 18.28 -62.78
N ILE A 795 -49.68 18.64 -61.67
CA ILE A 795 -49.96 18.03 -60.37
C ILE A 795 -51.02 18.89 -59.67
N VAL A 796 -52.09 18.24 -59.21
CA VAL A 796 -53.25 18.94 -58.60
C VAL A 796 -53.10 19.03 -57.08
N SER A 797 -52.67 17.94 -56.42
CA SER A 797 -52.39 17.89 -54.98
C SER A 797 -51.43 16.75 -54.66
N VAL A 798 -50.83 16.79 -53.47
CA VAL A 798 -50.05 15.70 -52.89
C VAL A 798 -50.46 15.57 -51.42
N ASP A 799 -50.81 14.36 -51.01
CA ASP A 799 -51.17 14.02 -49.63
C ASP A 799 -50.27 12.89 -49.12
N ILE A 800 -49.89 12.95 -47.84
CA ILE A 800 -49.17 11.89 -47.13
C ILE A 800 -50.20 11.10 -46.32
N ILE A 801 -50.32 9.80 -46.59
CA ILE A 801 -51.26 8.91 -45.89
C ILE A 801 -50.46 7.87 -45.11
N GLY A 802 -50.55 7.92 -43.78
CA GLY A 802 -49.85 7.02 -42.86
C GLY A 802 -48.86 7.75 -41.95
N GLY A 803 -48.56 7.13 -40.79
CA GLY A 803 -47.79 7.75 -39.71
C GLY A 803 -48.65 8.59 -38.76
N ASN A 804 -48.37 8.54 -37.45
CA ASN A 804 -49.13 9.25 -36.42
C ASN A 804 -48.66 10.71 -36.25
N GLY A 805 -48.29 11.37 -37.36
CA GLY A 805 -47.69 12.71 -37.40
C GLY A 805 -48.60 13.74 -38.09
N LEU A 806 -48.37 15.03 -37.83
CA LEU A 806 -49.08 16.16 -38.43
C LEU A 806 -48.05 17.23 -38.84
N GLY A 807 -48.26 17.91 -39.97
CA GLY A 807 -47.49 19.09 -40.36
C GLY A 807 -46.42 18.88 -41.42
N ALA A 808 -46.15 17.65 -41.86
CA ALA A 808 -45.20 17.41 -42.95
C ALA A 808 -45.72 17.98 -44.27
N SER A 809 -44.87 18.71 -44.99
CA SER A 809 -45.17 19.38 -46.26
C SER A 809 -44.17 18.95 -47.33
N ILE A 810 -44.68 18.51 -48.48
CA ILE A 810 -43.88 17.95 -49.57
C ILE A 810 -44.25 18.55 -50.93
N GLU A 811 -43.26 18.68 -51.81
CA GLU A 811 -43.41 19.26 -53.15
C GLU A 811 -42.80 18.35 -54.24
N PRO A 812 -43.61 17.81 -55.17
CA PRO A 812 -43.13 17.01 -56.29
C PRO A 812 -42.57 17.87 -57.44
N VAL A 813 -41.50 17.40 -58.09
CA VAL A 813 -40.84 18.11 -59.21
C VAL A 813 -41.05 17.37 -60.54
N LEU A 814 -41.49 18.08 -61.59
CA LEU A 814 -41.74 17.54 -62.95
C LEU A 814 -40.58 17.77 -63.94
N ILE A 815 -40.30 16.79 -64.80
CA ILE A 815 -39.33 16.87 -65.92
C ILE A 815 -39.96 16.44 -67.26
N LYS A 816 -39.43 16.91 -68.41
CA LYS A 816 -39.91 16.58 -69.77
C LYS A 816 -39.05 15.48 -70.44
N ARG A 817 -39.67 14.48 -71.09
CA ARG A 817 -39.00 13.39 -71.87
C ARG A 817 -39.80 12.98 -73.11
N SER A 818 -39.16 12.38 -74.13
CA SER A 818 -39.87 11.68 -75.20
C SER A 818 -40.46 10.38 -74.65
N ARG A 819 -41.67 10.01 -75.10
CA ARG A 819 -42.29 8.73 -74.73
C ARG A 819 -41.80 7.67 -75.71
N GLU A 820 -41.27 6.58 -75.17
CA GLU A 820 -40.89 5.41 -75.95
C GLU A 820 -41.84 4.27 -75.58
N VAL A 821 -42.43 3.63 -76.59
CA VAL A 821 -43.31 2.47 -76.40
C VAL A 821 -42.79 1.34 -77.27
N SER A 822 -42.48 0.22 -76.63
CA SER A 822 -41.97 -0.97 -77.29
C SER A 822 -43.10 -1.95 -77.60
N PHE A 823 -42.96 -2.68 -78.70
CA PHE A 823 -43.82 -3.77 -79.10
C PHE A 823 -43.00 -4.92 -79.68
N ASN A 824 -43.52 -6.13 -79.59
CA ASN A 824 -42.89 -7.29 -80.19
C ASN A 824 -43.19 -7.33 -81.69
N SER A 825 -42.16 -7.41 -82.54
CA SER A 825 -42.35 -7.34 -83.99
C SER A 825 -42.79 -8.64 -84.66
N ASN A 826 -42.90 -9.75 -83.92
CA ASN A 826 -43.43 -11.01 -84.43
C ASN A 826 -44.90 -10.86 -84.86
N GLU A 827 -45.36 -11.74 -85.73
CA GLU A 827 -46.77 -11.76 -86.12
C GLU A 827 -47.67 -12.25 -84.97
N VAL A 828 -48.91 -11.75 -84.89
CA VAL A 828 -49.88 -12.11 -83.83
C VAL A 828 -50.03 -13.62 -83.61
N PRO A 829 -50.10 -14.50 -84.65
CA PRO A 829 -50.18 -15.95 -84.43
C PRO A 829 -48.97 -16.56 -83.71
N LEU A 830 -47.82 -15.87 -83.72
CA LEU A 830 -46.58 -16.26 -83.04
C LEU A 830 -46.43 -15.58 -81.66
N GLY A 831 -47.50 -14.97 -81.15
CA GLY A 831 -47.49 -14.25 -79.87
C GLY A 831 -46.85 -12.85 -79.95
N GLY A 832 -46.68 -12.31 -81.15
CA GLY A 832 -46.16 -10.96 -81.37
C GLY A 832 -47.21 -9.87 -81.52
N GLY A 833 -46.75 -8.66 -81.77
CA GLY A 833 -47.56 -7.45 -81.86
C GLY A 833 -47.95 -7.04 -83.28
N VAL A 834 -47.52 -7.73 -84.33
CA VAL A 834 -47.74 -7.28 -85.72
C VAL A 834 -48.89 -8.06 -86.37
N ASN A 835 -49.96 -7.37 -86.76
CA ASN A 835 -51.09 -7.97 -87.47
C ASN A 835 -51.05 -7.63 -88.96
N VAL A 836 -50.59 -8.59 -89.76
CA VAL A 836 -50.48 -8.48 -91.23
C VAL A 836 -51.84 -8.46 -91.94
N THR A 837 -52.90 -8.97 -91.31
CA THR A 837 -54.24 -9.01 -91.91
C THR A 837 -54.96 -7.67 -91.76
N THR A 838 -54.77 -6.99 -90.63
CA THR A 838 -55.41 -5.70 -90.33
C THR A 838 -54.49 -4.49 -90.47
N ASN A 839 -53.19 -4.70 -90.73
CA ASN A 839 -52.14 -3.68 -90.76
C ASN A 839 -51.97 -2.92 -89.44
N GLN A 840 -52.12 -3.63 -88.32
CA GLN A 840 -52.07 -3.03 -86.98
C GLN A 840 -50.81 -3.45 -86.23
N ILE A 841 -50.34 -2.55 -85.38
CA ILE A 841 -49.29 -2.79 -84.40
C ILE A 841 -49.91 -2.79 -83.00
N LEU A 842 -49.73 -3.87 -82.26
CA LEU A 842 -50.22 -4.15 -80.93
C LEU A 842 -49.07 -4.07 -79.92
N PHE A 843 -49.24 -3.25 -78.90
CA PHE A 843 -48.31 -3.03 -77.80
C PHE A 843 -48.68 -3.88 -76.57
N LEU A 844 -47.67 -4.22 -75.76
CA LEU A 844 -47.87 -4.95 -74.50
C LEU A 844 -48.51 -4.05 -73.44
N GLU A 845 -48.09 -2.78 -73.38
CA GLU A 845 -48.62 -1.75 -72.50
C GLU A 845 -49.47 -0.72 -73.26
N GLU A 846 -50.19 0.13 -72.54
CA GLU A 846 -50.95 1.21 -73.16
C GLU A 846 -50.00 2.23 -73.80
N HIS A 847 -50.14 2.42 -75.12
CA HIS A 847 -49.20 3.24 -75.87
C HIS A 847 -49.40 4.74 -75.60
N ASN A 848 -50.62 5.16 -75.25
CA ASN A 848 -50.97 6.56 -74.94
C ASN A 848 -50.51 7.58 -76.01
N PHE A 849 -50.60 7.16 -77.28
CA PHE A 849 -50.43 8.04 -78.43
C PHE A 849 -51.78 8.69 -78.77
N SER A 850 -51.74 9.87 -79.37
CA SER A 850 -52.92 10.58 -79.87
C SER A 850 -53.17 10.25 -81.35
N ASN A 851 -54.41 10.40 -81.82
CA ASN A 851 -54.71 10.27 -83.25
C ASN A 851 -53.95 11.33 -84.07
N GLY A 852 -53.23 10.89 -85.10
CA GLY A 852 -52.38 11.74 -85.92
C GLY A 852 -51.07 12.15 -85.23
N GLU A 853 -50.70 11.52 -84.11
CA GLU A 853 -49.42 11.80 -83.46
C GLU A 853 -48.26 11.27 -84.27
N GLU A 854 -47.26 12.11 -84.45
CA GLU A 854 -46.05 11.79 -85.19
C GLU A 854 -45.12 10.93 -84.34
N ILE A 855 -44.87 9.70 -84.81
CA ILE A 855 -44.08 8.67 -84.15
C ILE A 855 -42.93 8.22 -85.04
N ILE A 856 -41.78 7.98 -84.41
CA ILE A 856 -40.57 7.55 -85.10
C ILE A 856 -40.36 6.06 -84.85
N TYR A 857 -40.21 5.30 -85.92
CA TYR A 857 -39.95 3.86 -85.84
C TYR A 857 -38.46 3.58 -85.60
N ASP A 858 -38.15 2.75 -84.61
CA ASP A 858 -36.81 2.20 -84.41
C ASP A 858 -36.88 0.68 -84.15
N PRO A 859 -36.29 -0.16 -85.01
CA PRO A 859 -36.27 -1.61 -84.82
C PRO A 859 -35.26 -2.07 -83.75
N LEU A 860 -34.61 -1.18 -83.00
CA LEU A 860 -33.69 -1.53 -81.90
C LEU A 860 -32.56 -2.49 -82.32
N ASN A 861 -32.02 -2.28 -83.53
CA ASN A 861 -31.03 -3.13 -84.20
C ASN A 861 -31.50 -4.53 -84.65
N ASN A 862 -32.80 -4.81 -84.55
CA ASN A 862 -33.40 -5.99 -85.16
C ASN A 862 -33.69 -5.77 -86.66
N SER A 863 -34.03 -6.85 -87.37
CA SER A 863 -34.47 -6.75 -88.77
C SER A 863 -35.81 -6.04 -88.83
N PRO A 864 -36.00 -5.00 -89.66
CA PRO A 864 -37.27 -4.26 -89.73
C PRO A 864 -38.45 -5.12 -90.18
N ILE A 865 -39.66 -4.67 -89.84
CA ILE A 865 -40.92 -5.21 -90.36
C ILE A 865 -40.98 -4.95 -91.86
N LYS A 866 -41.52 -5.88 -92.67
CA LYS A 866 -41.65 -5.68 -94.12
C LYS A 866 -43.01 -5.11 -94.46
N ILE A 867 -43.04 -4.12 -95.35
CA ILE A 867 -44.23 -3.45 -95.85
C ILE A 867 -44.41 -3.64 -97.35
N SER A 868 -45.65 -3.58 -97.81
CA SER A 868 -46.04 -3.64 -99.21
C SER A 868 -46.10 -2.25 -99.82
N VAL A 869 -45.35 -2.02 -100.90
CA VAL A 869 -45.39 -0.79 -101.70
C VAL A 869 -45.64 -1.18 -103.16
N GLY A 870 -46.87 -0.96 -103.63
CA GLY A 870 -47.31 -1.41 -104.96
C GLY A 870 -47.25 -2.94 -105.08
N SER A 871 -46.50 -3.45 -106.06
CA SER A 871 -46.26 -4.89 -106.27
C SER A 871 -44.92 -5.38 -105.67
N THR A 872 -44.23 -4.56 -104.89
CA THR A 872 -42.92 -4.87 -104.26
C THR A 872 -42.99 -4.82 -102.74
N PHE A 873 -42.11 -5.56 -102.06
CA PHE A 873 -41.99 -5.57 -100.60
C PHE A 873 -40.67 -4.92 -100.17
N ILE A 874 -40.73 -3.95 -99.25
CA ILE A 874 -39.56 -3.25 -98.70
C ILE A 874 -39.57 -3.31 -97.16
N ASP A 875 -38.42 -3.09 -96.54
CA ASP A 875 -38.31 -2.95 -95.09
C ASP A 875 -38.90 -1.61 -94.64
N LEU A 876 -39.66 -1.57 -93.54
CA LEU A 876 -40.19 -0.35 -92.92
C LEU A 876 -39.02 0.57 -92.55
N PRO A 877 -38.91 1.75 -93.17
CA PRO A 877 -37.76 2.63 -92.96
C PRO A 877 -37.49 2.95 -91.47
N LYS A 878 -36.29 2.62 -90.99
CA LYS A 878 -35.79 2.97 -89.66
C LYS A 878 -35.63 4.48 -89.52
N ASN A 879 -35.89 5.01 -88.32
CA ASN A 879 -35.81 6.43 -87.95
C ASN A 879 -36.66 7.34 -88.85
N SER A 880 -37.67 6.77 -89.49
CA SER A 880 -38.62 7.51 -90.30
C SER A 880 -39.88 7.81 -89.50
N SER A 881 -40.52 8.90 -89.88
CA SER A 881 -41.71 9.40 -89.23
C SER A 881 -42.96 8.79 -89.84
N TYR A 882 -43.89 8.40 -88.97
CA TYR A 882 -45.20 7.89 -89.33
C TYR A 882 -46.26 8.54 -88.44
N PHE A 883 -47.48 8.64 -88.96
CA PHE A 883 -48.62 9.18 -88.21
C PHE A 883 -49.45 8.03 -87.66
N ALA A 884 -49.60 8.00 -86.33
CA ALA A 884 -50.35 6.97 -85.63
C ALA A 884 -51.85 7.23 -85.70
N GLN A 885 -52.62 6.29 -86.26
CA GLN A 885 -54.05 6.18 -86.01
C GLN A 885 -54.25 5.24 -84.83
N VAL A 886 -54.84 5.74 -83.75
CA VAL A 886 -55.19 4.94 -82.58
C VAL A 886 -56.45 4.14 -82.88
N ASP A 887 -56.33 2.82 -82.80
CA ASP A 887 -57.45 1.89 -82.96
C ASP A 887 -58.04 1.55 -81.59
N ASN A 888 -57.18 1.35 -80.58
CA ASN A 888 -57.53 1.29 -79.16
C ASN A 888 -56.29 1.64 -78.31
N ASN A 889 -56.38 1.59 -76.98
CA ASN A 889 -55.29 1.92 -76.05
C ASN A 889 -53.99 1.11 -76.23
N LYS A 890 -54.03 -0.03 -76.94
CA LYS A 890 -52.88 -0.90 -77.18
C LYS A 890 -52.58 -1.15 -78.64
N SER A 891 -53.33 -0.58 -79.59
CA SER A 891 -53.09 -0.84 -81.01
C SER A 891 -53.25 0.38 -81.89
N ILE A 892 -52.38 0.46 -82.89
CA ILE A 892 -52.33 1.54 -83.85
C ILE A 892 -52.22 1.03 -85.28
N THR A 893 -52.68 1.85 -86.22
CA THR A 893 -52.42 1.72 -87.65
C THR A 893 -51.50 2.86 -88.10
N LEU A 894 -50.52 2.56 -88.96
CA LEU A 894 -49.54 3.55 -89.43
C LEU A 894 -49.92 4.16 -90.77
N TYR A 895 -49.63 5.45 -90.94
CA TYR A 895 -49.77 6.20 -92.19
C TYR A 895 -48.50 6.98 -92.51
N ASN A 896 -48.19 7.13 -93.80
CA ASN A 896 -47.01 7.88 -94.26
C ASN A 896 -47.21 9.41 -94.21
N SER A 897 -48.45 9.88 -94.24
CA SER A 897 -48.78 11.31 -94.19
C SER A 897 -49.97 11.58 -93.26
N LEU A 898 -50.05 12.80 -92.72
CA LEU A 898 -51.17 13.23 -91.87
C LEU A 898 -52.50 13.30 -92.65
N GLU A 899 -52.46 13.66 -93.94
CA GLU A 899 -53.67 13.77 -94.78
C GLU A 899 -54.29 12.39 -95.06
N ASP A 900 -53.44 11.38 -95.29
CA ASP A 900 -53.85 9.98 -95.43
C ASP A 900 -54.44 9.43 -94.11
N GLN A 901 -53.85 9.79 -92.97
CA GLN A 901 -54.34 9.39 -91.64
C GLN A 901 -55.71 9.99 -91.32
N ILE A 902 -55.92 11.28 -91.60
CA ILE A 902 -57.22 11.96 -91.38
C ILE A 902 -58.30 11.37 -92.28
N SER A 903 -57.96 11.12 -93.55
CA SER A 903 -58.88 10.57 -94.55
C SER A 903 -59.04 9.05 -94.44
N LYS A 904 -58.21 8.37 -93.65
CA LYS A 904 -58.14 6.91 -93.44
C LYS A 904 -58.00 6.13 -94.75
N VAL A 905 -57.23 6.66 -95.68
CA VAL A 905 -56.91 6.03 -96.98
C VAL A 905 -55.42 5.68 -97.01
N ASN A 906 -55.04 4.63 -97.73
CA ASN A 906 -53.64 4.21 -97.89
C ASN A 906 -52.86 3.97 -96.56
N PRO A 907 -53.34 3.12 -95.64
CA PRO A 907 -52.54 2.72 -94.49
C PRO A 907 -51.26 2.00 -94.95
N VAL A 908 -50.19 2.09 -94.15
CA VAL A 908 -48.95 1.35 -94.39
C VAL A 908 -49.26 -0.14 -94.33
N GLY A 909 -49.28 -0.79 -95.50
CA GLY A 909 -49.60 -2.21 -95.62
C GLY A 909 -48.47 -3.08 -95.08
N ILE A 910 -48.72 -3.81 -94.00
CA ILE A 910 -47.74 -4.68 -93.36
C ILE A 910 -47.76 -6.04 -94.08
N PHE A 911 -46.63 -6.44 -94.65
CA PHE A 911 -46.51 -7.70 -95.38
C PHE A 911 -46.10 -8.87 -94.47
N SER A 912 -45.08 -8.68 -93.63
CA SER A 912 -44.64 -9.68 -92.66
C SER A 912 -44.06 -9.03 -91.41
N GLY A 913 -44.24 -9.68 -90.27
CA GLY A 913 -43.53 -9.32 -89.04
C GLY A 913 -42.01 -9.56 -89.13
N SER A 914 -41.31 -9.25 -88.05
CA SER A 914 -39.88 -9.55 -87.84
C SER A 914 -39.65 -10.16 -86.46
N PHE A 915 -38.41 -10.41 -86.07
CA PHE A 915 -38.09 -10.98 -84.75
C PHE A 915 -37.49 -9.92 -83.82
N GLY A 916 -37.97 -9.90 -82.56
CA GLY A 916 -37.45 -9.04 -81.50
C GLY A 916 -38.34 -7.83 -81.20
N ASP A 917 -37.96 -7.07 -80.17
CA ASP A 917 -38.69 -5.88 -79.75
C ASP A 917 -38.28 -4.67 -80.58
N HIS A 918 -39.29 -3.92 -81.00
CA HIS A 918 -39.15 -2.68 -81.77
C HIS A 918 -39.83 -1.58 -80.96
N LYS A 919 -39.49 -0.31 -81.23
CA LYS A 919 -40.11 0.81 -80.52
C LYS A 919 -40.62 1.88 -81.45
N PHE A 920 -41.60 2.61 -80.92
CA PHE A 920 -41.99 3.92 -81.40
C PHE A 920 -41.70 4.97 -80.36
N SER A 921 -41.04 6.06 -80.76
CA SER A 921 -40.83 7.23 -79.91
C SER A 921 -41.66 8.41 -80.41
N THR A 922 -42.32 9.12 -79.49
CA THR A 922 -43.01 10.37 -79.83
C THR A 922 -41.99 11.46 -80.12
N LEU A 923 -42.22 12.24 -81.18
CA LEU A 923 -41.42 13.45 -81.42
C LEU A 923 -41.74 14.55 -80.39
N SER A 924 -42.97 14.58 -79.86
CA SER A 924 -43.37 15.51 -78.81
C SER A 924 -42.88 15.07 -77.40
N LEU A 925 -42.42 16.02 -76.58
CA LEU A 925 -41.98 15.78 -75.20
C LEU A 925 -43.17 15.80 -74.23
N LYS A 926 -43.22 14.83 -73.29
CA LYS A 926 -44.24 14.66 -72.23
C LYS A 926 -43.62 14.83 -70.84
N LYS A 927 -44.39 15.21 -69.79
CA LYS A 927 -43.84 15.41 -68.42
C LYS A 927 -44.05 14.19 -67.50
N GLN A 928 -43.17 14.01 -66.50
CA GLN A 928 -43.24 13.00 -65.42
C GLN A 928 -42.65 13.53 -64.09
N VAL A 929 -42.96 12.90 -62.93
CA VAL A 929 -42.34 13.25 -61.63
C VAL A 929 -40.93 12.65 -61.53
N ALA A 930 -39.97 13.45 -61.07
CA ALA A 930 -38.59 13.01 -60.85
C ALA A 930 -38.30 12.66 -59.38
N PHE A 931 -38.69 13.54 -58.45
CA PHE A 931 -38.54 13.34 -57.00
C PHE A 931 -39.52 14.24 -56.25
N VAL A 932 -39.65 13.99 -54.94
CA VAL A 932 -40.46 14.81 -54.02
C VAL A 932 -39.52 15.44 -53.00
N LYS A 933 -39.58 16.77 -52.88
CA LYS A 933 -38.81 17.55 -51.92
C LYS A 933 -39.60 17.70 -50.62
N VAL A 934 -38.98 17.45 -49.48
CA VAL A 934 -39.56 17.77 -48.16
C VAL A 934 -39.30 19.25 -47.87
N ILE A 935 -40.37 20.02 -47.64
CA ILE A 935 -40.32 21.44 -47.30
C ILE A 935 -40.25 21.59 -45.78
N GLU A 936 -41.15 20.90 -45.07
CA GLU A 936 -41.19 20.79 -43.62
C GLU A 936 -41.43 19.33 -43.25
N GLY A 937 -40.67 18.81 -42.29
CA GLY A 937 -40.65 17.41 -41.88
C GLY A 937 -41.21 17.20 -40.48
#